data_AF-G5EFH8-F1
#
_entry.id   AF-G5EFH8-F1
#
_cell.length_a   1.000
_cell.length_b   1.000
_cell.length_c   1.000
_cell.angle_alpha   90.00
_cell.angle_beta   90.00
_cell.angle_gamma   90.00
#
_symmetry.space_group_name_H-M   'P 1'
#
loop_
_entity.id
_entity.type
_entity.pdbx_description
1 polymer ?
#
loop_
_entity_poly.entity_id
_entity_poly.type
_entity_poly.pdbx_seq_one_letter_code
_entity_poly.pdbx_strand_id
1 'polypeptide(L)'
;MIQNEVSATHGSTKKGITYNTILEAAQRPTPLVPLKKLKVEHQLQSDIYVKLEYLNIAGSLEDRTADKAFQFAEEIGVVRGDEVFVTAGGSAAISYATVAAVKGIKLTIYAPKGEFDLVDTVLHTLGVKTVELPFGTFAEARVQTDEAAQQKGVFSLNKFTTNAAFVANLQKTALEIEKAVNNKSIGKVGAVVIPLNTGAAAAGIAAYYKGIGEHGVRVVGVTCKKDTIPEMGLDLKNDLLQEYNVEKREVEEDEAYSFTRHLIGTEGIMAGPSSGAAVLEAIKLAKELPAGSTIVVVLMDGIRNYLRHFLDDDWITANKKDVVTRKDGPQPNSIYDPKVLVYDPTKLAGEWTQDPETKSWSHSEVEFNKFNPERPLVLDTVLDAIGKTPLVKLQHIPKAHGVKCNVYVKCEYMNAGGSTKDRIAKRMVEIAEKTGKPGKLVPGVTLIEPTSGNTGIGLSLASAVRGYKCIITMPKKMSKEKSIAMASLGSTIIRTPNEAGFDSPHSHIGVALRLKSEIQDAVVLDQYCNPGNPLAHYEETAEEIIYDMGDKHIDLVVLTAGTGGTVTGISRKIHERIPTAKVVGVDPHGSILAGPAETDIDFYEVEGIGYDFLPGTLDTSAIDYWAKSHDKESFLMARELIRSEGILCGGSSGCAVHYALEECKSLNLPAEANVVVLLPDGIRNYITKFLDDDWMNERHFLDA
;
A
#
# COMPACT_ATOMS: atom_id res chain seq x y z
N MET A 1 -18.79 -27.01 5.36
CA MET A 1 -18.06 -25.87 5.96
C MET A 1 -18.74 -24.53 5.71
N ILE A 2 -19.26 -24.25 4.51
CA ILE A 2 -19.78 -22.93 4.10
C ILE A 2 -21.03 -22.45 4.91
N GLN A 3 -21.82 -23.34 5.51
CA GLN A 3 -23.02 -22.94 6.28
C GLN A 3 -22.78 -22.54 7.75
N ASN A 4 -21.59 -22.78 8.32
CA ASN A 4 -21.39 -22.64 9.77
C ASN A 4 -20.86 -21.26 10.23
N GLU A 5 -20.62 -20.29 9.34
CA GLU A 5 -19.96 -19.03 9.73
C GLU A 5 -20.91 -17.85 10.05
N VAL A 6 -22.23 -18.00 9.95
CA VAL A 6 -23.14 -16.82 9.98
C VAL A 6 -23.74 -16.49 11.35
N SER A 7 -23.45 -17.24 12.42
CA SER A 7 -24.13 -17.03 13.72
C SER A 7 -23.17 -16.81 14.90
N ALA A 8 -22.67 -15.59 15.09
CA ALA A 8 -21.97 -15.20 16.33
C ALA A 8 -21.96 -13.68 16.59
N THR A 9 -23.09 -13.06 16.92
CA THR A 9 -23.09 -11.65 17.37
C THR A 9 -24.20 -11.31 18.38
N HIS A 10 -24.37 -12.03 19.50
CA HIS A 10 -25.23 -11.57 20.60
C HIS A 10 -24.57 -11.84 21.97
N GLY A 11 -24.10 -10.77 22.63
CA GLY A 11 -23.76 -10.73 24.06
C GLY A 11 -22.38 -11.25 24.49
N SER A 12 -21.36 -10.40 24.44
CA SER A 12 -20.12 -10.49 25.26
C SER A 12 -19.13 -9.43 24.77
N THR A 13 -18.39 -8.78 25.69
CA THR A 13 -17.07 -8.13 25.50
C THR A 13 -16.66 -7.87 24.04
N LYS A 14 -16.54 -6.61 23.61
CA LYS A 14 -16.08 -6.29 22.25
C LYS A 14 -14.64 -6.81 22.09
N LYS A 15 -14.51 -8.04 21.58
CA LYS A 15 -13.22 -8.60 21.17
C LYS A 15 -12.71 -7.69 20.06
N GLY A 16 -11.66 -6.93 20.35
CA GLY A 16 -10.96 -6.12 19.36
C GLY A 16 -10.51 -6.97 18.16
N ILE A 17 -10.19 -6.30 17.06
CA ILE A 17 -9.82 -6.94 15.78
C ILE A 17 -8.32 -6.91 15.50
N THR A 18 -7.49 -6.91 16.55
CA THR A 18 -6.02 -7.04 16.42
C THR A 18 -5.63 -8.41 15.87
N TYR A 19 -4.60 -8.45 15.04
CA TYR A 19 -4.03 -9.68 14.46
C TYR A 19 -2.71 -10.03 15.15
N ASN A 20 -2.41 -11.32 15.35
CA ASN A 20 -1.13 -11.75 15.92
C ASN A 20 0.01 -11.67 14.91
N THR A 21 -0.28 -11.71 13.60
CA THR A 21 0.73 -11.58 12.55
C THR A 21 0.14 -10.83 11.36
N ILE A 22 1.01 -10.33 10.48
CA ILE A 22 0.56 -9.74 9.21
C ILE A 22 -0.15 -10.79 8.34
N LEU A 23 0.22 -12.07 8.44
CA LEU A 23 -0.43 -13.17 7.71
C LEU A 23 -1.87 -13.46 8.17
N GLU A 24 -2.18 -13.27 9.46
CA GLU A 24 -3.57 -13.28 9.92
C GLU A 24 -4.36 -12.11 9.33
N ALA A 25 -3.74 -10.93 9.17
CA ALA A 25 -4.37 -9.80 8.50
C ALA A 25 -4.59 -10.05 6.99
N ALA A 26 -3.81 -10.93 6.35
CA ALA A 26 -4.02 -11.37 4.96
C ALA A 26 -5.32 -12.18 4.76
N GLN A 27 -5.98 -12.62 5.85
CA GLN A 27 -7.27 -13.31 5.78
C GLN A 27 -8.44 -12.36 5.54
N ARG A 28 -8.20 -11.04 5.65
CA ARG A 28 -9.21 -10.02 5.37
C ARG A 28 -9.61 -10.05 3.89
N PRO A 29 -10.90 -9.95 3.56
CA PRO A 29 -11.33 -9.95 2.17
C PRO A 29 -10.85 -8.69 1.45
N THR A 30 -10.33 -8.85 0.23
CA THR A 30 -9.98 -7.71 -0.62
C THR A 30 -11.25 -7.19 -1.33
N PRO A 31 -11.41 -5.87 -1.46
CA PRO A 31 -12.66 -5.28 -1.95
C PRO A 31 -12.82 -5.43 -3.47
N LEU A 32 -14.08 -5.37 -3.91
CA LEU A 32 -14.46 -5.11 -5.29
C LEU A 32 -14.69 -3.61 -5.50
N VAL A 33 -14.20 -3.07 -6.61
CA VAL A 33 -14.39 -1.67 -7.01
C VAL A 33 -14.94 -1.61 -8.43
N PRO A 34 -16.03 -0.87 -8.72
CA PRO A 34 -16.53 -0.70 -10.08
C PRO A 34 -15.63 0.22 -10.91
N LEU A 35 -15.42 -0.11 -12.19
CA LEU A 35 -14.71 0.74 -13.16
C LEU A 35 -15.70 1.72 -13.83
N LYS A 36 -16.09 2.76 -13.08
CA LYS A 36 -17.16 3.68 -13.47
C LYS A 36 -16.80 4.55 -14.68
N LYS A 37 -15.55 4.99 -14.81
CA LYS A 37 -15.12 5.86 -15.91
C LYS A 37 -14.87 5.08 -17.18
N LEU A 38 -14.20 3.92 -17.08
CA LEU A 38 -13.98 3.05 -18.22
C LEU A 38 -15.31 2.49 -18.78
N LYS A 39 -16.31 2.27 -17.92
CA LYS A 39 -17.69 1.97 -18.37
C LYS A 39 -18.23 3.07 -19.28
N VAL A 40 -18.10 4.34 -18.89
CA VAL A 40 -18.57 5.49 -19.68
C VAL A 40 -17.74 5.66 -20.95
N GLU A 41 -16.41 5.61 -20.84
CA GLU A 41 -15.47 5.76 -21.95
C GLU A 41 -15.71 4.73 -23.07
N HIS A 42 -15.92 3.47 -22.69
CA HIS A 42 -16.15 2.37 -23.64
C HIS A 42 -17.63 2.09 -23.92
N GLN A 43 -18.55 2.91 -23.39
CA GLN A 43 -20.01 2.83 -23.59
C GLN A 43 -20.58 1.44 -23.24
N LEU A 44 -20.07 0.84 -22.16
CA LEU A 44 -20.43 -0.52 -21.79
C LEU A 44 -21.84 -0.60 -21.19
N GLN A 45 -22.61 -1.59 -21.63
CA GLN A 45 -23.92 -1.94 -21.07
C GLN A 45 -23.82 -2.94 -19.91
N SER A 46 -22.63 -3.49 -19.68
CA SER A 46 -22.29 -4.40 -18.58
C SER A 46 -21.42 -3.68 -17.57
N ASP A 47 -21.46 -4.11 -16.31
CA ASP A 47 -20.63 -3.56 -15.24
C ASP A 47 -19.36 -4.38 -15.07
N ILE A 48 -18.22 -3.69 -14.95
CA ILE A 48 -16.94 -4.32 -14.63
C ILE A 48 -16.54 -3.92 -13.21
N TYR A 49 -16.31 -4.91 -12.36
CA TYR A 49 -15.75 -4.76 -11.03
C TYR A 49 -14.34 -5.35 -10.99
N VAL A 50 -13.43 -4.69 -10.29
CA VAL A 50 -12.07 -5.18 -10.06
C VAL A 50 -11.90 -5.60 -8.61
N LYS A 51 -11.35 -6.80 -8.38
CA LYS A 51 -10.96 -7.29 -7.06
C LYS A 51 -9.49 -6.94 -6.81
N LEU A 52 -9.24 -6.15 -5.77
CA LEU A 52 -7.94 -5.53 -5.52
C LEU A 52 -6.99 -6.46 -4.74
N GLU A 53 -6.55 -7.58 -5.34
CA GLU A 53 -5.64 -8.51 -4.66
C GLU A 53 -4.25 -7.92 -4.39
N TYR A 54 -3.87 -6.85 -5.09
CA TYR A 54 -2.67 -6.09 -4.76
C TYR A 54 -2.72 -5.31 -3.43
N LEU A 55 -3.87 -5.29 -2.74
CA LEU A 55 -3.98 -4.76 -1.38
C LEU A 55 -3.73 -5.82 -0.30
N ASN A 56 -3.30 -7.02 -0.70
CA ASN A 56 -2.84 -8.06 0.20
C ASN A 56 -1.42 -7.73 0.75
N ILE A 57 -0.92 -8.52 1.70
CA ILE A 57 0.21 -8.16 2.57
C ILE A 57 1.55 -7.90 1.86
N ALA A 58 1.84 -8.66 0.81
CA ALA A 58 2.99 -8.45 -0.07
C ALA A 58 2.57 -7.80 -1.40
N GLY A 59 1.33 -7.33 -1.49
CA GLY A 59 0.77 -6.64 -2.63
C GLY A 59 0.55 -7.54 -3.86
N SER A 60 0.18 -8.81 -3.62
CA SER A 60 -0.10 -9.78 -4.69
C SER A 60 -1.20 -10.78 -4.32
N LEU A 61 -1.92 -11.29 -5.32
CA LEU A 61 -2.77 -12.48 -5.17
C LEU A 61 -1.97 -13.70 -4.69
N GLU A 62 -0.68 -13.78 -5.03
CA GLU A 62 0.18 -14.92 -4.68
C GLU A 62 0.42 -15.05 -3.17
N ASP A 63 0.09 -14.03 -2.39
CA ASP A 63 0.07 -14.12 -0.92
C ASP A 63 -0.85 -15.26 -0.44
N ARG A 64 -1.98 -15.45 -1.12
CA ARG A 64 -2.94 -16.52 -0.80
C ARG A 64 -2.38 -17.89 -1.14
N THR A 65 -1.70 -18.00 -2.27
CA THR A 65 -1.05 -19.23 -2.72
C THR A 65 0.08 -19.60 -1.75
N ALA A 66 0.94 -18.63 -1.43
CA ALA A 66 2.07 -18.83 -0.54
C ALA A 66 1.61 -19.25 0.86
N ASP A 67 0.65 -18.55 1.46
CA ASP A 67 0.04 -18.90 2.75
C ASP A 67 -0.44 -20.36 2.73
N LYS A 68 -1.21 -20.73 1.69
CA LYS A 68 -1.79 -22.08 1.60
C LYS A 68 -0.74 -23.16 1.36
N ALA A 69 0.32 -22.87 0.59
CA ALA A 69 1.41 -23.80 0.35
C ALA A 69 2.19 -24.09 1.64
N PHE A 70 2.45 -23.07 2.45
CA PHE A 70 3.08 -23.26 3.76
C PHE A 70 2.16 -23.98 4.75
N GLN A 71 0.84 -23.74 4.73
CA GLN A 71 -0.09 -24.52 5.55
C GLN A 71 -0.03 -26.02 5.21
N PHE A 72 0.01 -26.37 3.92
CA PHE A 72 0.17 -27.77 3.50
C PHE A 72 1.53 -28.36 3.91
N ALA A 73 2.59 -27.54 3.90
CA ALA A 73 3.90 -27.96 4.37
C ALA A 73 3.93 -28.18 5.90
N GLU A 74 3.25 -27.33 6.68
CA GLU A 74 3.11 -27.46 8.13
C GLU A 74 2.34 -28.74 8.51
N GLU A 75 1.31 -29.10 7.74
CA GLU A 75 0.55 -30.34 7.92
C GLU A 75 1.42 -31.61 7.80
N ILE A 76 2.55 -31.54 7.08
CA ILE A 76 3.50 -32.65 6.94
C ILE A 76 4.77 -32.47 7.80
N GLY A 77 4.79 -31.50 8.70
CA GLY A 77 5.81 -31.34 9.73
C GLY A 77 6.85 -30.25 9.49
N VAL A 78 6.71 -29.39 8.47
CA VAL A 78 7.57 -28.19 8.35
C VAL A 78 7.27 -27.24 9.50
N VAL A 79 8.30 -26.81 10.22
CA VAL A 79 8.20 -25.92 11.37
C VAL A 79 9.18 -24.75 11.30
N ARG A 80 9.01 -23.76 12.18
CA ARG A 80 9.94 -22.63 12.32
C ARG A 80 11.38 -23.14 12.53
N GLY A 81 12.31 -22.56 11.79
CA GLY A 81 13.73 -22.93 11.81
C GLY A 81 14.15 -23.90 10.70
N ASP A 82 13.18 -24.61 10.09
CA ASP A 82 13.44 -25.46 8.93
C ASP A 82 13.85 -24.63 7.71
N GLU A 83 14.45 -25.33 6.75
CA GLU A 83 14.77 -24.79 5.43
C GLU A 83 13.90 -25.43 4.36
N VAL A 84 13.45 -24.59 3.44
CA VAL A 84 12.50 -24.97 2.40
C VAL A 84 12.88 -24.32 1.08
N PHE A 85 12.73 -25.06 -0.01
CA PHE A 85 13.04 -24.62 -1.37
C PHE A 85 11.74 -24.40 -2.16
N VAL A 86 11.75 -23.44 -3.09
CA VAL A 86 10.61 -23.19 -3.99
C VAL A 86 11.10 -22.60 -5.32
N THR A 87 10.38 -22.88 -6.40
CA THR A 87 10.56 -22.17 -7.67
C THR A 87 9.54 -21.04 -7.79
N ALA A 88 10.00 -19.79 -7.81
CA ALA A 88 9.13 -18.62 -7.96
C ALA A 88 9.92 -17.41 -8.47
N GLY A 89 9.31 -16.59 -9.32
CA GLY A 89 9.88 -15.31 -9.81
C GLY A 89 8.99 -14.13 -9.46
N GLY A 90 9.52 -12.91 -9.64
CA GLY A 90 8.76 -11.66 -9.47
C GLY A 90 7.96 -11.56 -8.18
N SER A 91 6.70 -11.15 -8.28
CA SER A 91 5.81 -10.95 -7.12
C SER A 91 5.57 -12.23 -6.32
N ALA A 92 5.49 -13.38 -6.98
CA ALA A 92 5.31 -14.67 -6.30
C ALA A 92 6.49 -14.96 -5.35
N ALA A 93 7.72 -14.67 -5.79
CA ALA A 93 8.91 -14.83 -4.94
C ALA A 93 8.81 -13.98 -3.67
N ILE A 94 8.36 -12.73 -3.78
CA ILE A 94 8.15 -11.84 -2.62
C ILE A 94 7.05 -12.41 -1.70
N SER A 95 5.95 -12.94 -2.24
CA SER A 95 4.88 -13.54 -1.44
C SER A 95 5.37 -14.75 -0.63
N TYR A 96 6.10 -15.69 -1.25
CA TYR A 96 6.70 -16.81 -0.53
C TYR A 96 7.72 -16.35 0.52
N ALA A 97 8.58 -15.39 0.17
CA ALA A 97 9.57 -14.83 1.09
C ALA A 97 8.90 -14.15 2.30
N THR A 98 7.84 -13.39 2.07
CA THR A 98 7.06 -12.71 3.13
C THR A 98 6.44 -13.73 4.08
N VAL A 99 5.78 -14.77 3.55
CA VAL A 99 5.17 -15.83 4.39
C VAL A 99 6.24 -16.60 5.16
N ALA A 100 7.38 -16.90 4.52
CA ALA A 100 8.51 -17.57 5.17
C ALA A 100 9.08 -16.73 6.33
N ALA A 101 9.23 -15.42 6.14
CA ALA A 101 9.67 -14.49 7.18
C ALA A 101 8.72 -14.51 8.40
N VAL A 102 7.40 -14.39 8.18
CA VAL A 102 6.39 -14.46 9.25
C VAL A 102 6.47 -15.78 10.01
N LYS A 103 6.62 -16.91 9.29
CA LYS A 103 6.68 -18.24 9.89
C LYS A 103 8.05 -18.59 10.47
N GLY A 104 9.09 -17.81 10.20
CA GLY A 104 10.48 -18.07 10.59
C GLY A 104 11.08 -19.30 9.91
N ILE A 105 10.71 -19.54 8.66
CA ILE A 105 11.25 -20.62 7.82
C ILE A 105 12.32 -20.04 6.92
N LYS A 106 13.48 -20.71 6.80
CA LYS A 106 14.54 -20.31 5.87
C LYS A 106 14.13 -20.69 4.46
N LEU A 107 14.06 -19.72 3.55
CA LEU A 107 13.63 -19.95 2.18
C LEU A 107 14.81 -19.81 1.20
N THR A 108 14.97 -20.79 0.31
CA THR A 108 15.77 -20.64 -0.92
C THR A 108 14.85 -20.65 -2.12
N ILE A 109 14.93 -19.62 -2.97
CA ILE A 109 14.10 -19.46 -4.15
C ILE A 109 14.95 -19.67 -5.40
N TYR A 110 14.48 -20.54 -6.28
CA TYR A 110 15.06 -20.77 -7.59
C TYR A 110 14.20 -20.12 -8.67
N ALA A 111 14.82 -19.53 -9.68
CA ALA A 111 14.12 -19.03 -10.86
C ALA A 111 15.05 -19.03 -12.08
N PRO A 112 14.50 -19.04 -13.31
CA PRO A 112 15.27 -18.69 -14.50
C PRO A 112 15.94 -17.32 -14.35
N LYS A 113 17.05 -17.12 -15.06
CA LYS A 113 17.79 -15.86 -15.11
C LYS A 113 16.88 -14.67 -15.45
N GLY A 114 17.00 -13.58 -14.70
CA GLY A 114 16.30 -12.31 -14.93
C GLY A 114 14.96 -12.20 -14.19
N GLU A 115 14.47 -13.29 -13.61
CA GLU A 115 13.19 -13.30 -12.87
C GLU A 115 13.28 -12.62 -11.50
N PHE A 116 14.50 -12.33 -11.01
CA PHE A 116 14.74 -11.56 -9.80
C PHE A 116 15.10 -10.10 -10.04
N ASP A 117 15.37 -9.66 -11.28
CA ASP A 117 15.90 -8.32 -11.59
C ASP A 117 15.09 -7.17 -10.97
N LEU A 118 13.77 -7.33 -10.86
CA LEU A 118 12.87 -6.31 -10.31
C LEU A 118 12.55 -6.47 -8.81
N VAL A 119 13.02 -7.56 -8.18
CA VAL A 119 12.61 -7.95 -6.83
C VAL A 119 13.76 -8.36 -5.90
N ASP A 120 14.98 -8.50 -6.41
CA ASP A 120 16.14 -9.04 -5.69
C ASP A 120 16.42 -8.27 -4.38
N THR A 121 16.43 -6.94 -4.43
CA THR A 121 16.65 -6.11 -3.24
C THR A 121 15.63 -6.38 -2.12
N VAL A 122 14.37 -6.63 -2.48
CA VAL A 122 13.30 -6.95 -1.53
C VAL A 122 13.49 -8.36 -0.98
N LEU A 123 13.83 -9.33 -1.83
CA LEU A 123 14.10 -10.71 -1.44
C LEU A 123 15.30 -10.80 -0.47
N HIS A 124 16.39 -10.12 -0.79
CA HIS A 124 17.56 -10.03 0.08
C HIS A 124 17.23 -9.40 1.43
N THR A 125 16.44 -8.32 1.46
CA THR A 125 16.00 -7.71 2.72
C THR A 125 15.16 -8.68 3.56
N LEU A 126 14.26 -9.45 2.92
CA LEU A 126 13.48 -10.54 3.55
C LEU A 126 14.36 -11.70 4.05
N GLY A 127 15.65 -11.72 3.73
CA GLY A 127 16.61 -12.72 4.21
C GLY A 127 16.51 -14.06 3.47
N VAL A 128 15.97 -14.07 2.25
CA VAL A 128 15.90 -15.30 1.45
C VAL A 128 17.14 -15.47 0.59
N LYS A 129 17.51 -16.73 0.34
CA LYS A 129 18.58 -17.04 -0.62
C LYS A 129 17.98 -17.17 -2.02
N THR A 130 18.52 -16.46 -2.99
CA THR A 130 18.13 -16.57 -4.40
C THR A 130 19.13 -17.45 -5.17
N VAL A 131 18.63 -18.24 -6.12
CA VAL A 131 19.43 -19.05 -7.05
C VAL A 131 18.89 -18.85 -8.45
N GLU A 132 19.62 -18.09 -9.26
CA GLU A 132 19.30 -17.94 -10.68
C GLU A 132 19.87 -19.09 -11.51
N LEU A 133 19.01 -19.70 -12.32
CA LEU A 133 19.41 -20.74 -13.25
C LEU A 133 19.76 -20.11 -14.60
N PRO A 134 20.96 -20.38 -15.16
CA PRO A 134 21.50 -19.62 -16.29
C PRO A 134 20.68 -19.76 -17.57
N PHE A 135 19.94 -20.86 -17.71
CA PHE A 135 19.07 -21.16 -18.84
C PHE A 135 17.83 -21.90 -18.35
N GLY A 136 16.75 -21.79 -19.12
CA GLY A 136 15.61 -22.67 -19.04
C GLY A 136 14.30 -21.99 -18.68
N THR A 137 13.23 -22.77 -18.70
CA THR A 137 11.88 -22.38 -18.34
C THR A 137 11.64 -22.53 -16.84
N PHE A 138 10.54 -21.97 -16.33
CA PHE A 138 10.09 -22.25 -14.96
C PHE A 138 9.86 -23.73 -14.69
N ALA A 139 9.55 -24.52 -15.72
CA ALA A 139 9.34 -25.95 -15.57
C ALA A 139 10.67 -26.69 -15.33
N GLU A 140 11.71 -26.34 -16.08
CA GLU A 140 13.08 -26.85 -15.85
C GLU A 140 13.61 -26.38 -14.49
N ALA A 141 13.34 -25.12 -14.13
CA ALA A 141 13.69 -24.59 -12.81
C ALA A 141 13.02 -25.38 -11.69
N ARG A 142 11.76 -25.82 -11.86
CA ARG A 142 11.05 -26.67 -10.89
C ARG A 142 11.73 -28.02 -10.68
N VAL A 143 12.16 -28.67 -11.77
CA VAL A 143 12.89 -29.94 -11.70
C VAL A 143 14.19 -29.76 -10.92
N GLN A 144 14.98 -28.73 -11.25
CA GLN A 144 16.26 -28.47 -10.59
C GLN A 144 16.10 -28.14 -9.10
N THR A 145 15.06 -27.37 -8.73
CA THR A 145 14.73 -27.10 -7.31
C THR A 145 14.39 -28.38 -6.56
N ASP A 146 13.60 -29.26 -7.16
CA ASP A 146 13.18 -30.51 -6.51
C ASP A 146 14.36 -31.46 -6.32
N GLU A 147 15.24 -31.56 -7.32
CA GLU A 147 16.50 -32.31 -7.23
C GLU A 147 17.44 -31.73 -6.17
N ALA A 148 17.61 -30.40 -6.15
CA ALA A 148 18.45 -29.73 -5.15
C ALA A 148 17.91 -29.89 -3.73
N ALA A 149 16.59 -29.82 -3.56
CA ALA A 149 15.94 -30.04 -2.27
C ALA A 149 16.15 -31.49 -1.80
N GLN A 150 15.99 -32.46 -2.70
CA GLN A 150 16.22 -33.87 -2.40
C GLN A 150 17.69 -34.14 -2.02
N GLN A 151 18.65 -33.57 -2.75
CA GLN A 151 20.09 -33.73 -2.47
C GLN A 151 20.47 -33.14 -1.11
N LYS A 152 19.89 -32.00 -0.74
CA LYS A 152 20.13 -31.34 0.55
C LYS A 152 19.34 -31.96 1.72
N GLY A 153 18.33 -32.78 1.42
CA GLY A 153 17.44 -33.35 2.43
C GLY A 153 16.46 -32.33 3.02
N VAL A 154 16.05 -31.33 2.23
CA VAL A 154 15.10 -30.27 2.63
C VAL A 154 13.79 -30.40 1.86
N PHE A 155 12.74 -29.72 2.32
CA PHE A 155 11.45 -29.74 1.65
C PHE A 155 11.44 -28.85 0.41
N SER A 156 10.78 -29.32 -0.66
CA SER A 156 10.40 -28.48 -1.79
C SER A 156 8.91 -28.15 -1.73
N LEU A 157 8.55 -26.86 -1.67
CA LEU A 157 7.17 -26.39 -1.73
C LEU A 157 6.54 -26.61 -3.09
N ASN A 158 7.33 -26.85 -4.14
CA ASN A 158 6.83 -27.12 -5.49
C ASN A 158 5.78 -28.24 -5.49
N LYS A 159 5.87 -29.22 -4.59
CA LYS A 159 4.86 -30.29 -4.46
C LYS A 159 3.47 -29.77 -4.11
N PHE A 160 3.37 -28.59 -3.49
CA PHE A 160 2.13 -28.00 -3.00
C PHE A 160 1.64 -26.83 -3.82
N THR A 161 2.53 -26.06 -4.46
CA THR A 161 2.20 -24.74 -5.04
C THR A 161 0.96 -24.75 -5.94
N THR A 162 0.85 -25.73 -6.84
CA THR A 162 -0.30 -25.81 -7.76
C THR A 162 -1.61 -26.10 -7.03
N ASN A 163 -1.61 -27.05 -6.09
CA ASN A 163 -2.82 -27.37 -5.32
C ASN A 163 -3.17 -26.23 -4.36
N ALA A 164 -2.16 -25.56 -3.80
CA ALA A 164 -2.33 -24.39 -2.96
C ALA A 164 -3.00 -23.25 -3.73
N ALA A 165 -2.53 -22.94 -4.94
CA ALA A 165 -3.13 -21.92 -5.80
C ALA A 165 -4.60 -22.27 -6.13
N PHE A 166 -4.87 -23.53 -6.50
CA PHE A 166 -6.23 -24.00 -6.78
C PHE A 166 -7.15 -23.85 -5.55
N VAL A 167 -6.74 -24.39 -4.40
CA VAL A 167 -7.55 -24.42 -3.18
C VAL A 167 -7.74 -23.01 -2.61
N ALA A 168 -6.69 -22.18 -2.57
CA ALA A 168 -6.77 -20.82 -2.06
C ALA A 168 -7.76 -19.96 -2.87
N ASN A 169 -7.74 -20.08 -4.20
CA ASN A 169 -8.62 -19.29 -5.06
C ASN A 169 -10.06 -19.83 -5.11
N LEU A 170 -10.25 -21.15 -4.95
CA LEU A 170 -11.57 -21.76 -4.75
C LEU A 170 -12.20 -21.29 -3.43
N GLN A 171 -11.44 -21.39 -2.32
CA GLN A 171 -11.99 -21.17 -0.97
C GLN A 171 -12.05 -19.71 -0.56
N LYS A 172 -11.18 -18.86 -1.11
CA LYS A 172 -11.13 -17.44 -0.75
C LYS A 172 -11.56 -16.55 -1.90
N THR A 173 -10.79 -16.49 -2.99
CA THR A 173 -11.01 -15.51 -4.07
C THR A 173 -12.41 -15.60 -4.66
N ALA A 174 -12.84 -16.79 -5.09
CA ALA A 174 -14.18 -17.01 -5.66
C ALA A 174 -15.29 -16.82 -4.62
N LEU A 175 -15.11 -17.33 -3.40
CA LEU A 175 -16.08 -17.16 -2.31
C LEU A 175 -16.27 -15.67 -1.93
N GLU A 176 -15.20 -14.89 -1.88
CA GLU A 176 -15.24 -13.46 -1.59
C GLU A 176 -15.94 -12.69 -2.71
N ILE A 177 -15.72 -13.05 -3.97
CA ILE A 177 -16.45 -12.49 -5.12
C ILE A 177 -17.95 -12.77 -4.95
N GLU A 178 -18.34 -14.01 -4.69
CA GLU A 178 -19.75 -14.36 -4.50
C GLU A 178 -20.38 -13.66 -3.30
N LYS A 179 -19.68 -13.60 -2.15
CA LYS A 179 -20.17 -12.87 -0.98
C LYS A 179 -20.37 -11.39 -1.31
N ALA A 180 -19.46 -10.77 -2.06
CA ALA A 180 -19.55 -9.37 -2.45
C ALA A 180 -20.74 -9.11 -3.39
N VAL A 181 -20.89 -9.94 -4.43
CA VAL A 181 -21.93 -9.81 -5.46
C VAL A 181 -23.33 -10.05 -4.88
N ASN A 182 -23.49 -11.08 -4.06
CA ASN A 182 -24.79 -11.41 -3.44
C ASN A 182 -25.22 -10.38 -2.38
N ASN A 183 -24.28 -9.78 -1.64
CA ASN A 183 -24.61 -8.81 -0.58
C ASN A 183 -25.14 -7.48 -1.16
N LYS A 184 -24.53 -6.96 -2.24
CA LYS A 184 -24.94 -5.68 -2.85
C LYS A 184 -25.94 -5.79 -4.00
N SER A 185 -26.43 -6.99 -4.32
CA SER A 185 -27.29 -7.22 -5.51
C SER A 185 -26.67 -6.63 -6.79
N ILE A 186 -25.36 -6.82 -6.97
CA ILE A 186 -24.60 -6.24 -8.11
C ILE A 186 -25.07 -6.76 -9.48
N GLY A 187 -25.90 -7.81 -9.47
CA GLY A 187 -26.29 -8.57 -10.64
C GLY A 187 -25.70 -9.98 -10.57
N LYS A 188 -26.02 -10.81 -11.55
CA LYS A 188 -25.43 -12.15 -11.65
C LYS A 188 -24.06 -12.03 -12.31
N VAL A 189 -23.04 -12.67 -11.72
CA VAL A 189 -21.72 -12.79 -12.37
C VAL A 189 -21.90 -13.49 -13.70
N GLY A 190 -21.58 -12.82 -14.80
CA GLY A 190 -21.55 -13.40 -16.14
C GLY A 190 -20.16 -13.95 -16.48
N ALA A 191 -19.11 -13.30 -15.94
CA ALA A 191 -17.75 -13.77 -16.11
C ALA A 191 -16.80 -13.35 -14.98
N VAL A 192 -15.77 -14.16 -14.76
CA VAL A 192 -14.59 -13.80 -13.97
C VAL A 192 -13.36 -13.83 -14.87
N VAL A 193 -12.63 -12.70 -14.94
CA VAL A 193 -11.41 -12.56 -15.73
C VAL A 193 -10.21 -12.48 -14.79
N ILE A 194 -9.15 -13.24 -15.07
CA ILE A 194 -7.97 -13.33 -14.22
C ILE A 194 -6.70 -13.48 -15.07
N PRO A 195 -5.57 -12.83 -14.72
CA PRO A 195 -4.32 -13.10 -15.39
C PRO A 195 -3.86 -14.56 -15.20
N LEU A 196 -3.35 -15.18 -16.26
CA LEU A 196 -2.84 -16.55 -16.23
C LEU A 196 -1.35 -16.57 -15.93
N ASN A 197 -1.01 -17.22 -14.83
CA ASN A 197 0.35 -17.67 -14.51
C ASN A 197 0.44 -19.19 -14.81
N THR A 198 0.24 -20.05 -13.80
CA THR A 198 0.17 -21.53 -13.99
C THR A 198 -1.23 -22.07 -14.31
N GLY A 199 -2.24 -21.20 -14.42
CA GLY A 199 -3.65 -21.59 -14.63
C GLY A 199 -4.40 -22.12 -13.40
N ALA A 200 -3.71 -22.52 -12.33
CA ALA A 200 -4.33 -23.13 -11.16
C ALA A 200 -5.29 -22.20 -10.39
N ALA A 201 -4.97 -20.91 -10.30
CA ALA A 201 -5.84 -19.91 -9.68
C ALA A 201 -7.17 -19.78 -10.46
N ALA A 202 -7.09 -19.68 -11.79
CA ALA A 202 -8.27 -19.63 -12.66
C ALA A 202 -9.10 -20.91 -12.57
N ALA A 203 -8.45 -22.08 -12.58
CA ALA A 203 -9.12 -23.36 -12.41
C ALA A 203 -9.82 -23.48 -11.04
N GLY A 204 -9.21 -22.99 -9.96
CA GLY A 204 -9.82 -22.96 -8.63
C GLY A 204 -11.09 -22.10 -8.58
N ILE A 205 -11.09 -20.94 -9.25
CA ILE A 205 -12.27 -20.09 -9.39
C ILE A 205 -13.36 -20.79 -10.22
N ALA A 206 -13.00 -21.38 -11.36
CA ALA A 206 -13.94 -22.11 -12.20
C ALA A 206 -14.55 -23.32 -11.49
N ALA A 207 -13.75 -24.06 -10.71
CA ALA A 207 -14.18 -25.16 -9.88
C ALA A 207 -15.22 -24.73 -8.83
N TYR A 208 -15.04 -23.56 -8.22
CA TYR A 208 -16.01 -23.00 -7.28
C TYR A 208 -17.38 -22.81 -7.96
N TYR A 209 -17.44 -22.14 -9.11
CA TYR A 209 -18.68 -21.88 -9.84
C TYR A 209 -19.37 -23.16 -10.33
N LYS A 210 -18.59 -24.11 -10.84
CA LYS A 210 -19.08 -25.45 -11.18
C LYS A 210 -19.65 -26.16 -9.96
N GLY A 211 -19.01 -26.02 -8.81
CA GLY A 211 -19.41 -26.64 -7.54
C GLY A 211 -20.72 -26.10 -6.96
N ILE A 212 -21.04 -24.82 -7.18
CA ILE A 212 -22.32 -24.22 -6.76
C ILE A 212 -23.43 -24.32 -7.83
N GLY A 213 -23.17 -24.98 -8.96
CA GLY A 213 -24.13 -25.18 -10.05
C GLY A 213 -24.30 -23.99 -10.99
N GLU A 214 -23.43 -22.99 -10.91
CA GLU A 214 -23.49 -21.77 -11.73
C GLU A 214 -22.74 -21.93 -13.05
N HIS A 215 -23.23 -22.85 -13.91
CA HIS A 215 -22.58 -23.22 -15.18
C HIS A 215 -22.57 -22.12 -16.25
N GLY A 216 -23.29 -21.01 -16.04
CA GLY A 216 -23.31 -19.88 -16.96
C GLY A 216 -22.15 -18.90 -16.77
N VAL A 217 -21.38 -19.02 -15.69
CA VAL A 217 -20.27 -18.11 -15.39
C VAL A 217 -19.05 -18.51 -16.22
N ARG A 218 -18.60 -17.62 -17.11
CA ARG A 218 -17.37 -17.82 -17.90
C ARG A 218 -16.16 -17.44 -17.06
N VAL A 219 -15.18 -18.34 -16.91
CA VAL A 219 -13.88 -17.99 -16.34
C VAL A 219 -12.88 -17.83 -17.47
N VAL A 220 -12.32 -16.62 -17.60
CA VAL A 220 -11.40 -16.24 -18.66
C VAL A 220 -10.03 -15.94 -18.08
N GLY A 221 -9.05 -16.73 -18.49
CA GLY A 221 -7.65 -16.53 -18.18
C GLY A 221 -6.94 -15.72 -19.26
N VAL A 222 -6.15 -14.72 -18.87
CA VAL A 222 -5.47 -13.80 -19.81
C VAL A 222 -3.94 -13.91 -19.69
N THR A 223 -3.26 -14.21 -20.80
CA THR A 223 -1.79 -14.16 -20.89
C THR A 223 -1.32 -12.98 -21.73
N CYS A 224 -0.14 -12.43 -21.44
CA CYS A 224 0.53 -11.53 -22.37
C CYS A 224 1.37 -12.35 -23.37
N LYS A 225 1.24 -12.09 -24.67
CA LYS A 225 2.15 -12.68 -25.66
C LYS A 225 3.54 -12.08 -25.45
N LYS A 226 4.49 -12.92 -25.04
CA LYS A 226 5.92 -12.58 -25.10
C LYS A 226 6.44 -12.97 -26.47
N ASP A 227 7.26 -12.12 -27.08
CA ASP A 227 8.02 -12.46 -28.28
C ASP A 227 8.84 -13.73 -28.00
N THR A 228 8.37 -14.85 -28.55
CA THR A 228 9.16 -16.07 -28.81
C THR A 228 10.05 -16.54 -27.67
N ILE A 229 9.49 -17.23 -26.68
CA ILE A 229 10.15 -18.45 -26.19
C ILE A 229 9.17 -19.57 -26.53
N PRO A 230 9.53 -20.53 -27.39
CA PRO A 230 8.69 -21.70 -27.59
C PRO A 230 8.47 -22.31 -26.21
N GLU A 231 7.22 -22.63 -25.86
CA GLU A 231 6.92 -23.45 -24.69
C GLU A 231 7.61 -24.81 -24.88
N MET A 232 8.92 -24.88 -24.65
CA MET A 232 9.69 -26.09 -24.66
C MET A 232 9.42 -26.79 -23.34
N GLY A 233 8.50 -27.74 -23.40
CA GLY A 233 8.59 -28.93 -22.57
C GLY A 233 8.26 -28.73 -21.11
N LEU A 234 7.02 -28.39 -20.82
CA LEU A 234 6.20 -29.05 -19.80
C LEU A 234 4.86 -28.35 -19.85
N ASP A 235 3.94 -29.01 -20.53
CA ASP A 235 2.52 -28.74 -20.57
C ASP A 235 1.94 -28.95 -19.15
N LEU A 236 2.44 -28.18 -18.18
CA LEU A 236 2.07 -28.22 -16.78
C LEU A 236 0.64 -27.68 -16.72
N LYS A 237 -0.30 -28.61 -16.94
CA LYS A 237 -1.72 -28.52 -16.62
C LYS A 237 -2.54 -27.57 -17.50
N ASN A 238 -2.33 -27.61 -18.82
CA ASN A 238 -3.46 -27.41 -19.73
C ASN A 238 -4.65 -28.31 -19.34
N ASP A 239 -4.38 -29.47 -18.72
CA ASP A 239 -5.37 -30.33 -18.07
C ASP A 239 -6.32 -29.60 -17.13
N LEU A 240 -5.86 -28.70 -16.25
CA LEU A 240 -6.75 -28.00 -15.31
C LEU A 240 -7.62 -26.96 -16.03
N LEU A 241 -7.03 -26.21 -16.96
CA LEU A 241 -7.79 -25.23 -17.75
C LEU A 241 -8.86 -25.95 -18.58
N GLN A 242 -8.54 -27.09 -19.16
CA GLN A 242 -9.47 -27.93 -19.91
C GLN A 242 -10.51 -28.60 -19.00
N GLU A 243 -10.11 -29.19 -17.88
CA GLU A 243 -10.99 -29.89 -16.91
C GLU A 243 -12.09 -28.95 -16.35
N TYR A 244 -11.73 -27.69 -16.14
CA TYR A 244 -12.61 -26.66 -15.60
C TYR A 244 -13.13 -25.65 -16.65
N ASN A 245 -12.90 -25.91 -17.95
CA ASN A 245 -13.36 -25.08 -19.06
C ASN A 245 -12.99 -23.58 -18.94
N VAL A 246 -11.75 -23.28 -18.54
CA VAL A 246 -11.24 -21.91 -18.50
C VAL A 246 -10.87 -21.47 -19.91
N GLU A 247 -11.49 -20.39 -20.37
CA GLU A 247 -11.19 -19.77 -21.68
C GLU A 247 -9.84 -19.04 -21.60
N LYS A 248 -8.94 -19.26 -22.57
CA LYS A 248 -7.67 -18.53 -22.65
C LYS A 248 -7.78 -17.40 -23.68
N ARG A 249 -7.38 -16.18 -23.29
CA ARG A 249 -7.21 -15.02 -24.16
C ARG A 249 -5.81 -14.47 -24.05
N GLU A 250 -5.38 -13.76 -25.09
CA GLU A 250 -4.02 -13.22 -25.19
C GLU A 250 -4.05 -11.74 -25.56
N VAL A 251 -3.18 -10.96 -24.92
CA VAL A 251 -2.99 -9.52 -25.16
C VAL A 251 -1.53 -9.28 -25.54
N GLU A 252 -1.28 -8.38 -26.49
CA GLU A 252 0.08 -7.99 -26.83
C GLU A 252 0.73 -7.22 -25.67
N GLU A 253 2.01 -7.43 -25.42
CA GLU A 253 2.69 -6.87 -24.25
C GLU A 253 2.61 -5.33 -24.18
N ASP A 254 2.88 -4.63 -25.28
CA ASP A 254 2.85 -3.17 -25.34
C ASP A 254 1.41 -2.63 -25.18
N GLU A 255 0.40 -3.37 -25.68
CA GLU A 255 -1.01 -3.06 -25.47
C GLU A 255 -1.38 -3.17 -23.97
N ALA A 256 -0.88 -4.21 -23.29
CA ALA A 256 -1.05 -4.37 -21.85
C ALA A 256 -0.39 -3.22 -21.06
N TYR A 257 0.83 -2.82 -21.41
CA TYR A 257 1.50 -1.69 -20.76
C TYR A 257 0.76 -0.37 -20.95
N SER A 258 0.35 -0.07 -22.19
CA SER A 258 -0.42 1.13 -22.53
C SER A 258 -1.73 1.18 -21.75
N PHE A 259 -2.49 0.09 -21.77
CA PHE A 259 -3.78 0.03 -21.08
C PHE A 259 -3.64 0.06 -19.56
N THR A 260 -2.60 -0.56 -18.99
CA THR A 260 -2.34 -0.49 -17.54
C THR A 260 -2.09 0.95 -17.10
N ARG A 261 -1.31 1.72 -17.86
CA ARG A 261 -1.10 3.14 -17.57
C ARG A 261 -2.40 3.94 -17.65
N HIS A 262 -3.25 3.63 -18.63
CA HIS A 262 -4.58 4.24 -18.75
C HIS A 262 -5.50 3.91 -17.56
N LEU A 263 -5.51 2.65 -17.12
CA LEU A 263 -6.27 2.19 -15.95
C LEU A 263 -5.84 2.94 -14.66
N ILE A 264 -4.54 3.10 -14.43
CA ILE A 264 -4.01 3.83 -13.27
C ILE A 264 -4.42 5.31 -13.34
N GLY A 265 -4.21 5.97 -14.48
CA GLY A 265 -4.49 7.40 -14.65
C GLY A 265 -5.98 7.76 -14.64
N THR A 266 -6.85 6.82 -15.01
CA THR A 266 -8.30 7.07 -15.13
C THR A 266 -9.06 6.66 -13.87
N GLU A 267 -8.82 5.45 -13.37
CA GLU A 267 -9.59 4.86 -12.25
C GLU A 267 -8.81 4.88 -10.91
N GLY A 268 -7.53 5.28 -10.92
CA GLY A 268 -6.67 5.24 -9.73
C GLY A 268 -6.26 3.82 -9.32
N ILE A 269 -6.43 2.83 -10.19
CA ILE A 269 -6.17 1.42 -9.87
C ILE A 269 -4.70 1.10 -10.12
N MET A 270 -3.90 1.09 -9.04
CA MET A 270 -2.44 0.92 -9.06
C MET A 270 -2.01 -0.56 -9.20
N ALA A 271 -2.51 -1.22 -10.24
CA ALA A 271 -2.22 -2.63 -10.53
C ALA A 271 -1.07 -2.81 -11.56
N GLY A 272 -0.50 -4.01 -11.59
CA GLY A 272 0.54 -4.45 -12.51
C GLY A 272 0.02 -4.74 -13.93
N PRO A 273 0.93 -5.06 -14.88
CA PRO A 273 0.62 -5.08 -16.30
C PRO A 273 -0.29 -6.24 -16.72
N SER A 274 -0.17 -7.39 -16.04
CA SER A 274 -1.03 -8.55 -16.25
C SER A 274 -2.49 -8.24 -15.88
N SER A 275 -2.68 -7.45 -14.82
CA SER A 275 -4.00 -6.96 -14.40
C SER A 275 -4.59 -5.98 -15.41
N GLY A 276 -3.79 -5.09 -16.00
CA GLY A 276 -4.27 -4.21 -17.07
C GLY A 276 -4.68 -4.98 -18.32
N ALA A 277 -3.92 -6.00 -18.72
CA ALA A 277 -4.32 -6.92 -19.80
C ALA A 277 -5.67 -7.61 -19.49
N ALA A 278 -5.86 -8.07 -18.26
CA ALA A 278 -7.12 -8.69 -17.84
C ALA A 278 -8.31 -7.72 -17.88
N VAL A 279 -8.13 -6.45 -17.49
CA VAL A 279 -9.19 -5.43 -17.60
C VAL A 279 -9.50 -5.12 -19.07
N LEU A 280 -8.49 -5.04 -19.93
CA LEU A 280 -8.69 -4.83 -21.36
C LEU A 280 -9.52 -5.96 -21.99
N GLU A 281 -9.22 -7.22 -21.67
CA GLU A 281 -10.03 -8.35 -22.11
C GLU A 281 -11.42 -8.36 -21.50
N ALA A 282 -11.58 -7.92 -20.25
CA ALA A 282 -12.90 -7.75 -19.64
C ALA A 282 -13.75 -6.72 -20.38
N ILE A 283 -13.15 -5.64 -20.91
CA ILE A 283 -13.85 -4.64 -21.73
C ILE A 283 -14.30 -5.24 -23.08
N LYS A 284 -13.48 -6.09 -23.71
CA LYS A 284 -13.87 -6.82 -24.92
C LYS A 284 -15.02 -7.78 -24.63
N LEU A 285 -14.88 -8.56 -23.55
CA LEU A 285 -15.90 -9.51 -23.08
C LEU A 285 -17.22 -8.84 -22.67
N ALA A 286 -17.18 -7.64 -22.09
CA ALA A 286 -18.36 -6.84 -21.73
C ALA A 286 -19.25 -6.50 -22.93
N LYS A 287 -18.67 -6.45 -24.14
CA LYS A 287 -19.39 -6.20 -25.40
C LYS A 287 -19.95 -7.48 -26.01
N GLU A 288 -19.43 -8.64 -25.62
CA GLU A 288 -19.92 -9.96 -26.06
C GLU A 288 -21.08 -10.47 -25.19
N LEU A 289 -21.08 -10.12 -23.90
CA LEU A 289 -22.08 -10.58 -22.95
C LEU A 289 -23.40 -9.77 -23.04
N PRO A 290 -24.54 -10.36 -22.63
CA PRO A 290 -25.80 -9.63 -22.56
C PRO A 290 -25.70 -8.36 -21.70
N ALA A 291 -26.43 -7.32 -22.09
CA ALA A 291 -26.55 -6.08 -21.31
C ALA A 291 -26.98 -6.38 -19.86
N GLY A 292 -26.40 -5.66 -18.90
CA GLY A 292 -26.62 -5.88 -17.47
C GLY A 292 -25.83 -7.02 -16.86
N SER A 293 -24.93 -7.68 -17.61
CA SER A 293 -24.01 -8.67 -17.04
C SER A 293 -23.01 -8.02 -16.09
N THR A 294 -22.62 -8.74 -15.03
CA THR A 294 -21.51 -8.36 -14.15
C THR A 294 -20.26 -9.14 -14.53
N ILE A 295 -19.15 -8.44 -14.79
CA ILE A 295 -17.83 -9.05 -14.97
C ILE A 295 -16.96 -8.67 -13.78
N VAL A 296 -16.28 -9.66 -13.20
CA VAL A 296 -15.32 -9.43 -12.12
C VAL A 296 -13.92 -9.74 -12.61
N VAL A 297 -12.99 -8.78 -12.48
CA VAL A 297 -11.59 -8.94 -12.87
C VAL A 297 -10.74 -9.06 -11.61
N VAL A 298 -9.96 -10.13 -11.48
CA VAL A 298 -9.04 -10.32 -10.36
C VAL A 298 -7.71 -9.64 -10.68
N LEU A 299 -7.38 -8.55 -10.00
CA LEU A 299 -6.13 -7.81 -10.21
C LEU A 299 -5.05 -8.35 -9.29
N MET A 300 -4.06 -9.05 -9.83
CA MET A 300 -3.08 -9.80 -9.04
C MET A 300 -2.10 -8.89 -8.29
N ASP A 301 -1.24 -8.19 -9.03
CA ASP A 301 -0.07 -7.51 -8.47
C ASP A 301 -0.24 -6.00 -8.46
N GLY A 302 0.44 -5.34 -7.51
CA GLY A 302 0.54 -3.88 -7.46
C GLY A 302 1.71 -3.33 -8.27
N ILE A 303 1.80 -2.01 -8.39
CA ILE A 303 2.87 -1.36 -9.18
C ILE A 303 4.29 -1.45 -8.59
N ARG A 304 4.47 -1.98 -7.38
CA ARG A 304 5.75 -1.88 -6.63
C ARG A 304 6.96 -2.28 -7.46
N ASN A 305 6.89 -3.44 -8.11
CA ASN A 305 8.01 -4.02 -8.84
C ASN A 305 8.22 -3.36 -10.21
N TYR A 306 7.30 -2.50 -10.65
CA TYR A 306 7.25 -2.01 -12.04
C TYR A 306 7.54 -0.52 -12.19
N LEU A 307 7.85 0.18 -11.09
CA LEU A 307 8.11 1.61 -11.11
C LEU A 307 9.26 1.98 -12.04
N ARG A 308 10.31 1.17 -12.15
CA ARG A 308 11.47 1.41 -13.03
C ARG A 308 11.40 0.61 -14.34
N HIS A 309 10.20 0.12 -14.68
CA HIS A 309 9.91 -0.69 -15.87
C HIS A 309 8.92 0.08 -16.77
N PHE A 310 7.82 -0.53 -17.22
CA PHE A 310 6.81 0.10 -18.09
C PHE A 310 6.14 1.37 -17.53
N LEU A 311 6.30 1.68 -16.24
CA LEU A 311 5.85 2.94 -15.66
C LEU A 311 6.89 4.07 -15.80
N ASP A 312 8.16 3.75 -16.05
CA ASP A 312 9.23 4.71 -16.28
C ASP A 312 9.31 5.06 -17.77
N ASP A 313 9.16 6.34 -18.11
CA ASP A 313 9.18 6.80 -19.51
C ASP A 313 10.60 6.66 -20.10
N ASP A 314 11.63 6.74 -19.26
CA ASP A 314 13.02 6.49 -19.67
C ASP A 314 13.21 5.02 -20.06
N TRP A 315 12.60 4.10 -19.31
CA TRP A 315 12.68 2.67 -19.59
C TRP A 315 11.93 2.31 -20.88
N ILE A 316 10.72 2.87 -21.09
CA ILE A 316 9.95 2.72 -22.33
C ILE A 316 10.80 3.13 -23.53
N THR A 317 11.42 4.32 -23.45
CA THR A 317 12.24 4.89 -24.51
C THR A 317 13.48 4.03 -24.78
N ALA A 318 14.20 3.62 -23.73
CA ALA A 318 15.39 2.79 -23.84
C ALA A 318 15.10 1.40 -24.44
N ASN A 319 13.93 0.83 -24.16
CA ASN A 319 13.50 -0.48 -24.64
C ASN A 319 12.65 -0.41 -25.91
N LYS A 320 12.49 0.79 -26.51
CA LYS A 320 11.76 1.03 -27.77
C LYS A 320 10.34 0.45 -27.79
N LYS A 321 9.65 0.56 -26.65
CA LYS A 321 8.28 0.06 -26.47
C LYS A 321 7.29 1.00 -27.15
N ASP A 322 6.26 0.46 -27.81
CA ASP A 322 5.17 1.24 -28.42
C ASP A 322 4.14 1.67 -27.36
N VAL A 323 4.61 2.46 -26.40
CA VAL A 323 3.82 2.95 -25.26
C VAL A 323 3.95 4.46 -25.18
N VAL A 324 2.82 5.16 -25.13
CA VAL A 324 2.80 6.64 -25.11
C VAL A 324 3.46 7.16 -23.82
N THR A 325 4.49 7.98 -23.99
CA THR A 325 5.18 8.68 -22.90
C THR A 325 4.41 9.93 -22.47
N ARG A 326 4.61 10.36 -21.22
CA ARG A 326 3.89 11.51 -20.67
C ARG A 326 4.48 12.80 -21.21
N LYS A 327 3.65 13.85 -21.32
CA LYS A 327 4.08 15.19 -21.73
C LYS A 327 4.62 15.98 -20.54
N ASP A 328 5.53 16.90 -20.83
CA ASP A 328 6.02 17.85 -19.85
C ASP A 328 4.91 18.77 -19.31
N GLY A 329 5.08 19.16 -18.05
CA GLY A 329 4.21 20.07 -17.34
C GLY A 329 4.40 21.55 -17.67
N PRO A 330 3.43 22.42 -17.28
CA PRO A 330 3.67 23.85 -17.27
C PRO A 330 4.82 24.20 -16.32
N GLN A 331 5.65 25.17 -16.69
CA GLN A 331 6.66 25.77 -15.83
C GLN A 331 6.14 27.12 -15.31
N PRO A 332 6.43 27.50 -14.05
CA PRO A 332 6.02 28.80 -13.52
C PRO A 332 6.72 29.93 -14.27
N ASN A 333 6.04 31.06 -14.44
CA ASN A 333 6.61 32.25 -15.07
C ASN A 333 7.82 32.77 -14.30
N SER A 334 8.88 33.17 -15.00
CA SER A 334 10.10 33.70 -14.35
C SER A 334 9.87 35.03 -13.63
N ILE A 335 8.88 35.81 -14.07
CA ILE A 335 8.47 37.09 -13.48
C ILE A 335 7.12 36.89 -12.79
N TYR A 336 7.03 37.27 -11.52
CA TYR A 336 5.83 37.15 -10.69
C TYR A 336 5.76 38.29 -9.67
N ASP A 337 4.57 38.57 -9.12
CA ASP A 337 4.38 39.52 -8.02
C ASP A 337 4.91 38.91 -6.71
N PRO A 338 5.88 39.51 -6.00
CA PRO A 338 6.38 38.98 -4.72
C PRO A 338 5.29 38.73 -3.67
N LYS A 339 4.14 39.41 -3.74
CA LYS A 339 3.02 39.19 -2.82
C LYS A 339 2.44 37.77 -2.88
N VAL A 340 2.63 37.04 -3.98
CA VAL A 340 2.16 35.65 -4.10
C VAL A 340 2.90 34.71 -3.14
N LEU A 341 4.07 35.11 -2.64
CA LEU A 341 4.87 34.33 -1.69
C LEU A 341 4.51 34.59 -0.22
N VAL A 342 3.57 35.51 0.06
CA VAL A 342 3.13 35.78 1.43
C VAL A 342 2.34 34.58 1.93
N TYR A 343 3.01 33.74 2.72
CA TYR A 343 2.50 32.48 3.23
C TYR A 343 3.06 32.23 4.63
N ASP A 344 2.19 31.79 5.54
CA ASP A 344 2.57 31.43 6.91
C ASP A 344 2.16 29.98 7.17
N PRO A 345 3.10 29.02 7.10
CA PRO A 345 2.84 27.63 7.40
C PRO A 345 2.67 27.35 8.90
N THR A 346 2.88 28.35 9.77
CA THR A 346 2.93 28.14 11.23
C THR A 346 1.62 28.45 11.95
N LYS A 347 0.69 29.11 11.26
CA LYS A 347 -0.64 29.40 11.80
C LYS A 347 -1.42 28.10 12.01
N LEU A 348 -1.84 27.85 13.25
CA LEU A 348 -2.61 26.65 13.61
C LEU A 348 -3.85 26.44 12.73
N ALA A 349 -4.06 25.20 12.31
CA ALA A 349 -5.07 24.77 11.36
C ALA A 349 -6.48 24.76 11.99
N GLY A 350 -7.20 25.86 11.78
CA GLY A 350 -8.57 26.11 12.24
C GLY A 350 -8.72 26.19 13.76
N GLU A 351 -9.93 26.47 14.22
CA GLU A 351 -10.23 26.65 15.66
C GLU A 351 -10.81 25.38 16.25
N TRP A 352 -10.09 24.84 17.25
CA TRP A 352 -10.49 23.66 18.00
C TRP A 352 -10.92 24.07 19.41
N THR A 353 -12.08 23.60 19.84
CA THR A 353 -12.60 23.84 21.18
C THR A 353 -12.82 22.52 21.89
N GLN A 354 -12.17 22.32 23.04
CA GLN A 354 -12.39 21.16 23.90
C GLN A 354 -13.47 21.49 24.93
N ASP A 355 -14.48 20.63 25.02
CA ASP A 355 -15.47 20.70 26.09
C ASP A 355 -14.78 20.42 27.45
N PRO A 356 -14.93 21.31 28.45
CA PRO A 356 -14.24 21.17 29.72
C PRO A 356 -14.71 19.98 30.55
N GLU A 357 -15.96 19.53 30.36
CA GLU A 357 -16.59 18.43 31.10
C GLU A 357 -16.36 17.08 30.41
N THR A 358 -16.73 16.96 29.15
CA THR A 358 -16.65 15.69 28.40
C THR A 358 -15.25 15.42 27.84
N LYS A 359 -14.39 16.45 27.81
CA LYS A 359 -13.08 16.45 27.12
C LYS A 359 -13.15 16.23 25.61
N SER A 360 -14.37 16.21 25.03
CA SER A 360 -14.54 16.02 23.60
C SER A 360 -14.15 17.27 22.83
N TRP A 361 -13.48 17.09 21.70
CA TRP A 361 -13.13 18.21 20.83
C TRP A 361 -14.24 18.53 19.83
N SER A 362 -14.27 19.78 19.37
CA SER A 362 -15.10 20.29 18.28
C SER A 362 -14.25 21.19 17.36
N HIS A 363 -14.61 21.28 16.08
CA HIS A 363 -13.97 22.16 15.10
C HIS A 363 -15.02 23.04 14.44
N SER A 364 -14.87 24.36 14.53
CA SER A 364 -15.94 25.30 14.17
C SER A 364 -16.24 25.36 12.67
N GLU A 365 -15.23 25.14 11.82
CA GLU A 365 -15.36 25.30 10.37
C GLU A 365 -15.75 24.03 9.61
N VAL A 366 -15.64 22.86 10.24
CA VAL A 366 -15.75 21.56 9.58
C VAL A 366 -16.51 20.59 10.47
N GLU A 367 -17.59 20.03 9.92
CA GLU A 367 -18.35 18.96 10.57
C GLU A 367 -17.54 17.65 10.61
N PHE A 368 -17.56 16.99 11.78
CA PHE A 368 -16.87 15.73 11.97
C PHE A 368 -17.53 14.57 11.24
N ASN A 369 -16.70 13.74 10.60
CA ASN A 369 -17.16 12.47 10.07
C ASN A 369 -17.41 11.48 11.22
N LYS A 370 -18.54 10.75 11.15
CA LYS A 370 -18.83 9.68 12.10
C LYS A 370 -17.95 8.47 11.79
N PHE A 371 -17.25 7.96 12.79
CA PHE A 371 -16.47 6.72 12.67
C PHE A 371 -17.37 5.52 12.30
N ASN A 372 -16.95 4.77 11.28
CA ASN A 372 -17.54 3.49 10.89
C ASN A 372 -16.43 2.45 10.76
N PRO A 373 -16.42 1.39 11.60
CA PRO A 373 -15.39 0.35 11.56
C PRO A 373 -15.54 -0.61 10.37
N GLU A 374 -16.74 -0.73 9.79
CA GLU A 374 -17.02 -1.73 8.76
C GLU A 374 -16.51 -1.26 7.39
N ARG A 375 -15.82 -2.16 6.66
CA ARG A 375 -15.50 -1.98 5.24
C ARG A 375 -16.47 -2.83 4.41
N PRO A 376 -17.29 -2.23 3.53
CA PRO A 376 -18.11 -3.03 2.63
C PRO A 376 -17.23 -3.81 1.65
N LEU A 377 -17.64 -5.03 1.29
CA LEU A 377 -16.95 -5.85 0.29
C LEU A 377 -16.93 -5.20 -1.10
N VAL A 378 -17.89 -4.32 -1.36
CA VAL A 378 -18.04 -3.60 -2.63
C VAL A 378 -17.99 -2.11 -2.33
N LEU A 379 -16.92 -1.49 -2.80
CA LEU A 379 -16.64 -0.08 -2.65
C LEU A 379 -17.23 0.72 -3.80
N ASP A 380 -17.36 2.04 -3.63
CA ASP A 380 -17.80 2.91 -4.71
C ASP A 380 -16.64 3.37 -5.59
N THR A 381 -15.47 3.57 -5.00
CA THR A 381 -14.21 3.89 -5.68
C THR A 381 -13.03 3.30 -4.90
N VAL A 382 -11.84 3.31 -5.49
CA VAL A 382 -10.60 2.89 -4.79
C VAL A 382 -10.27 3.79 -3.59
N LEU A 383 -10.77 5.02 -3.52
CA LEU A 383 -10.62 5.90 -2.36
C LEU A 383 -11.34 5.38 -1.11
N ASP A 384 -12.31 4.48 -1.27
CA ASP A 384 -13.00 3.85 -0.14
C ASP A 384 -12.24 2.65 0.43
N ALA A 385 -11.12 2.27 -0.21
CA ALA A 385 -10.15 1.33 0.34
C ALA A 385 -9.14 2.01 1.29
N ILE A 386 -9.17 3.35 1.39
CA ILE A 386 -8.40 4.12 2.38
C ILE A 386 -9.04 3.96 3.76
N GLY A 387 -8.20 3.79 4.76
CA GLY A 387 -8.56 3.56 6.15
C GLY A 387 -8.81 2.09 6.48
N LYS A 388 -9.16 1.76 7.72
CA LYS A 388 -9.41 0.39 8.22
C LYS A 388 -8.21 -0.52 7.93
N THR A 389 -7.00 0.00 8.12
CA THR A 389 -5.75 -0.75 7.99
C THR A 389 -5.58 -1.70 9.19
N PRO A 390 -4.83 -2.80 9.08
CA PRO A 390 -4.76 -3.76 10.18
C PRO A 390 -3.88 -3.24 11.32
N LEU A 391 -4.26 -3.60 12.56
CA LEU A 391 -3.46 -3.44 13.76
C LEU A 391 -2.86 -4.80 14.14
N VAL A 392 -1.54 -4.95 14.00
CA VAL A 392 -0.83 -6.23 14.12
C VAL A 392 0.05 -6.24 15.35
N LYS A 393 0.01 -7.29 16.16
CA LYS A 393 0.94 -7.49 17.27
C LYS A 393 2.27 -8.04 16.78
N LEU A 394 3.39 -7.38 17.13
CA LEU A 394 4.72 -7.91 16.85
C LEU A 394 5.03 -9.11 17.76
N GLN A 395 5.57 -10.20 17.19
CA GLN A 395 5.75 -11.47 17.92
C GLN A 395 7.18 -11.74 18.35
N HIS A 396 8.14 -11.22 17.59
CA HIS A 396 9.55 -11.58 17.66
C HIS A 396 10.41 -10.38 18.08
N ILE A 397 10.24 -9.24 17.41
CA ILE A 397 11.10 -8.07 17.59
C ILE A 397 11.10 -7.58 19.05
N PRO A 398 9.95 -7.36 19.72
CA PRO A 398 9.97 -6.92 21.12
C PRO A 398 10.79 -7.86 22.02
N LYS A 399 10.63 -9.18 21.85
CA LYS A 399 11.37 -10.18 22.65
C LYS A 399 12.86 -10.18 22.35
N ALA A 400 13.25 -10.06 21.07
CA ALA A 400 14.65 -9.98 20.65
C ALA A 400 15.35 -8.77 21.27
N HIS A 401 14.61 -7.68 21.47
CA HIS A 401 15.07 -6.45 22.11
C HIS A 401 14.84 -6.41 23.63
N GLY A 402 14.42 -7.50 24.28
CA GLY A 402 14.21 -7.57 25.73
C GLY A 402 12.98 -6.82 26.26
N VAL A 403 12.08 -6.38 25.37
CA VAL A 403 10.81 -5.74 25.70
C VAL A 403 9.75 -6.80 26.02
N LYS A 404 9.11 -6.65 27.18
CA LYS A 404 8.14 -7.64 27.71
C LYS A 404 6.67 -7.28 27.42
N CYS A 405 6.37 -5.99 27.26
CA CYS A 405 5.02 -5.51 26.98
C CYS A 405 4.57 -5.86 25.55
N ASN A 406 3.29 -5.65 25.26
CA ASN A 406 2.72 -5.92 23.95
C ASN A 406 2.93 -4.70 23.04
N VAL A 407 3.52 -4.92 21.86
CA VAL A 407 3.70 -3.88 20.84
C VAL A 407 2.80 -4.19 19.65
N TYR A 408 1.89 -3.27 19.33
CA TYR A 408 0.96 -3.33 18.22
C TYR A 408 1.34 -2.27 17.19
N VAL A 409 1.30 -2.63 15.91
CA VAL A 409 1.65 -1.76 14.79
C VAL A 409 0.47 -1.55 13.85
N LYS A 410 0.12 -0.28 13.57
CA LYS A 410 -0.94 0.09 12.63
C LYS A 410 -0.34 0.23 11.23
N CYS A 411 -0.62 -0.73 10.36
CA CYS A 411 0.03 -0.88 9.05
C CYS A 411 -0.57 0.06 7.98
N GLU A 412 -0.30 1.35 8.08
CA GLU A 412 -0.87 2.37 7.19
C GLU A 412 -0.34 2.31 5.75
N TYR A 413 0.73 1.57 5.51
CA TYR A 413 1.20 1.25 4.16
C TYR A 413 0.24 0.38 3.34
N MET A 414 -0.80 -0.18 3.98
CA MET A 414 -1.85 -0.96 3.32
C MET A 414 -3.06 -0.10 2.87
N ASN A 415 -2.97 1.23 2.96
CA ASN A 415 -3.92 2.11 2.30
C ASN A 415 -3.80 1.99 0.76
N ALA A 416 -4.81 2.48 0.03
CA ALA A 416 -4.90 2.32 -1.42
C ALA A 416 -3.71 2.90 -2.22
N GLY A 417 -3.25 4.09 -1.84
CA GLY A 417 -2.04 4.74 -2.36
C GLY A 417 -0.77 4.28 -1.64
N GLY A 418 -0.88 3.43 -0.63
CA GLY A 418 0.22 2.79 0.09
C GLY A 418 0.78 3.61 1.26
N SER A 419 0.02 4.56 1.82
CA SER A 419 0.48 5.31 2.99
C SER A 419 -0.63 5.95 3.84
N THR A 420 -0.27 6.40 5.04
CA THR A 420 -1.11 7.26 5.91
C THR A 420 -1.57 8.54 5.24
N LYS A 421 -0.81 9.07 4.27
CA LYS A 421 -1.13 10.36 3.63
C LYS A 421 -2.31 10.25 2.67
N ASP A 422 -2.72 9.04 2.32
CA ASP A 422 -3.95 8.82 1.55
C ASP A 422 -5.17 9.31 2.34
N ARG A 423 -5.16 9.16 3.67
CA ARG A 423 -6.24 9.62 4.56
C ARG A 423 -6.41 11.14 4.49
N ILE A 424 -5.30 11.87 4.62
CA ILE A 424 -5.34 13.34 4.61
C ILE A 424 -5.71 13.85 3.22
N ALA A 425 -5.20 13.21 2.16
CA ALA A 425 -5.53 13.58 0.80
C ALA A 425 -7.04 13.44 0.55
N LYS A 426 -7.63 12.30 0.94
CA LYS A 426 -9.07 12.07 0.88
C LYS A 426 -9.84 13.12 1.68
N ARG A 427 -9.48 13.36 2.94
CA ARG A 427 -10.23 14.26 3.83
C ARG A 427 -10.15 15.72 3.38
N MET A 428 -8.97 16.20 2.97
CA MET A 428 -8.82 17.57 2.46
C MET A 428 -9.64 17.78 1.17
N VAL A 429 -9.66 16.80 0.27
CA VAL A 429 -10.49 16.83 -0.95
C VAL A 429 -11.97 16.86 -0.58
N GLU A 430 -12.44 15.98 0.31
CA GLU A 430 -13.85 15.93 0.73
C GLU A 430 -14.31 17.25 1.36
N ILE A 431 -13.48 17.87 2.20
CA ILE A 431 -13.77 19.17 2.79
C ILE A 431 -13.87 20.24 1.70
N ALA A 432 -12.95 20.27 0.75
CA ALA A 432 -12.96 21.24 -0.33
C ALA A 432 -14.15 21.03 -1.31
N GLU A 433 -14.53 19.79 -1.59
CA GLU A 433 -15.73 19.44 -2.37
C GLU A 433 -17.01 19.89 -1.64
N LYS A 434 -17.11 19.66 -0.32
CA LYS A 434 -18.31 19.97 0.48
C LYS A 434 -18.44 21.47 0.81
N THR A 435 -17.33 22.14 1.12
CA THR A 435 -17.34 23.51 1.67
C THR A 435 -16.90 24.57 0.66
N GLY A 436 -16.19 24.17 -0.40
CA GLY A 436 -15.54 25.10 -1.34
C GLY A 436 -14.29 25.79 -0.79
N LYS A 437 -13.75 25.37 0.37
CA LYS A 437 -12.55 25.93 1.00
C LYS A 437 -11.39 24.92 1.02
N PRO A 438 -10.12 25.33 0.79
CA PRO A 438 -9.67 26.68 0.45
C PRO A 438 -9.94 27.08 -1.01
N GLY A 439 -10.49 26.17 -1.82
CA GLY A 439 -10.93 26.43 -3.18
C GLY A 439 -11.95 25.39 -3.64
N LYS A 440 -12.78 25.76 -4.61
CA LYS A 440 -13.85 24.90 -5.12
C LYS A 440 -13.27 23.79 -6.00
N LEU A 441 -13.40 22.54 -5.56
CA LEU A 441 -13.03 21.39 -6.36
C LEU A 441 -14.22 20.92 -7.21
N VAL A 442 -14.04 20.93 -8.53
CA VAL A 442 -14.92 20.28 -9.52
C VAL A 442 -14.06 19.60 -10.59
N PRO A 443 -14.56 18.56 -11.28
CA PRO A 443 -13.80 17.90 -12.34
C PRO A 443 -13.21 18.90 -13.35
N GLY A 444 -11.94 18.73 -13.69
CA GLY A 444 -11.18 19.62 -14.58
C GLY A 444 -10.36 20.72 -13.89
N VAL A 445 -10.64 21.05 -12.63
CA VAL A 445 -9.84 21.99 -11.82
C VAL A 445 -8.42 21.44 -11.64
N THR A 446 -7.44 22.35 -11.53
CA THR A 446 -6.04 22.00 -11.26
C THR A 446 -5.75 22.07 -9.77
N LEU A 447 -5.46 20.92 -9.18
CA LEU A 447 -4.95 20.80 -7.83
C LEU A 447 -3.42 20.88 -7.87
N ILE A 448 -2.84 21.75 -7.06
CA ILE A 448 -1.38 21.94 -6.95
C ILE A 448 -0.99 21.63 -5.51
N GLU A 449 -0.01 20.78 -5.28
CA GLU A 449 0.47 20.51 -3.91
C GLU A 449 2.01 20.58 -3.81
N PRO A 450 2.55 21.39 -2.90
CA PRO A 450 3.95 21.33 -2.51
C PRO A 450 4.20 20.15 -1.57
N THR A 451 4.87 19.12 -2.09
CA THR A 451 5.16 17.93 -1.30
C THR A 451 6.36 17.16 -1.83
N SER A 452 7.15 16.64 -0.89
CA SER A 452 8.27 15.76 -1.17
C SER A 452 7.87 14.27 -1.25
N GLY A 453 6.61 13.93 -0.94
CA GLY A 453 6.30 12.60 -0.44
C GLY A 453 4.92 12.05 -0.77
N ASN A 454 4.41 11.27 0.17
CA ASN A 454 3.22 10.46 0.00
C ASN A 454 1.92 11.27 -0.11
N THR A 455 1.87 12.50 0.40
CA THR A 455 0.73 13.40 0.19
C THR A 455 0.50 13.64 -1.30
N GLY A 456 1.57 13.75 -2.08
CA GLY A 456 1.49 13.85 -3.53
C GLY A 456 0.84 12.61 -4.14
N ILE A 457 1.26 11.41 -3.74
CA ILE A 457 0.64 10.15 -4.19
C ILE A 457 -0.84 10.08 -3.82
N GLY A 458 -1.19 10.40 -2.57
CA GLY A 458 -2.58 10.38 -2.11
C GLY A 458 -3.46 11.37 -2.88
N LEU A 459 -2.96 12.57 -3.16
CA LEU A 459 -3.68 13.58 -3.95
C LEU A 459 -3.72 13.22 -5.43
N SER A 460 -2.66 12.68 -6.00
CA SER A 460 -2.65 12.13 -7.35
C SER A 460 -3.71 11.04 -7.51
N LEU A 461 -3.84 10.15 -6.52
CA LEU A 461 -4.86 9.10 -6.49
C LEU A 461 -6.27 9.71 -6.43
N ALA A 462 -6.49 10.66 -5.51
CA ALA A 462 -7.76 11.36 -5.40
C ALA A 462 -8.12 12.11 -6.70
N SER A 463 -7.17 12.79 -7.31
CA SER A 463 -7.33 13.50 -8.58
C SER A 463 -7.63 12.57 -9.74
N ALA A 464 -6.92 11.44 -9.85
CA ALA A 464 -7.19 10.42 -10.86
C ALA A 464 -8.63 9.91 -10.74
N VAL A 465 -9.11 9.61 -9.53
CA VAL A 465 -10.47 9.12 -9.28
C VAL A 465 -11.53 10.22 -9.48
N ARG A 466 -11.31 11.43 -8.98
CA ARG A 466 -12.29 12.54 -9.02
C ARG A 466 -12.28 13.34 -10.32
N GLY A 467 -11.27 13.14 -11.18
CA GLY A 467 -11.17 13.81 -12.48
C GLY A 467 -10.61 15.23 -12.39
N TYR A 468 -9.69 15.49 -11.45
CA TYR A 468 -8.95 16.74 -11.37
C TYR A 468 -7.62 16.63 -12.11
N LYS A 469 -7.10 17.76 -12.61
CA LYS A 469 -5.68 17.84 -12.96
C LYS A 469 -4.87 17.95 -11.68
N CYS A 470 -3.67 17.37 -11.64
CA CYS A 470 -2.81 17.43 -10.47
C CYS A 470 -1.38 17.82 -10.85
N ILE A 471 -0.82 18.79 -10.13
CA ILE A 471 0.57 19.22 -10.27
C ILE A 471 1.24 19.09 -8.90
N ILE A 472 2.34 18.36 -8.85
CA ILE A 472 3.14 18.17 -7.65
C ILE A 472 4.46 18.91 -7.81
N THR A 473 4.75 19.85 -6.90
CA THR A 473 6.05 20.52 -6.83
C THR A 473 6.91 19.80 -5.79
N MET A 474 8.08 19.32 -6.21
CA MET A 474 8.87 18.35 -5.44
C MET A 474 10.37 18.64 -5.56
N PRO A 475 11.16 18.60 -4.47
CA PRO A 475 12.61 18.73 -4.56
C PRO A 475 13.28 17.64 -5.42
N LYS A 476 14.41 17.96 -6.05
CA LYS A 476 15.18 17.03 -6.91
C LYS A 476 15.67 15.78 -6.17
N LYS A 477 15.99 15.85 -4.87
CA LYS A 477 16.53 14.74 -4.06
C LYS A 477 15.52 13.62 -3.77
N MET A 478 14.22 13.87 -3.98
CA MET A 478 13.16 12.92 -3.66
C MET A 478 13.14 11.75 -4.64
N SER A 479 12.80 10.55 -4.16
CA SER A 479 12.98 9.31 -4.90
C SER A 479 12.28 9.32 -6.27
N LYS A 480 12.90 8.66 -7.25
CA LYS A 480 12.34 8.56 -8.60
C LYS A 480 11.05 7.72 -8.59
N GLU A 481 11.01 6.70 -7.74
CA GLU A 481 9.87 5.84 -7.44
C GLU A 481 8.61 6.66 -7.12
N LYS A 482 8.71 7.65 -6.22
CA LYS A 482 7.58 8.53 -5.87
C LYS A 482 7.12 9.34 -7.08
N SER A 483 8.04 9.94 -7.85
CA SER A 483 7.68 10.69 -9.05
C SER A 483 6.98 9.85 -10.10
N ILE A 484 7.42 8.61 -10.30
CA ILE A 484 6.79 7.70 -11.26
C ILE A 484 5.41 7.27 -10.78
N ALA A 485 5.24 6.99 -9.48
CA ALA A 485 3.93 6.63 -8.93
C ALA A 485 2.89 7.75 -9.16
N MET A 486 3.23 9.00 -8.83
CA MET A 486 2.35 10.15 -9.06
C MET A 486 2.12 10.44 -10.56
N ALA A 487 3.17 10.33 -11.38
CA ALA A 487 3.04 10.52 -12.83
C ALA A 487 2.18 9.43 -13.49
N SER A 488 2.22 8.19 -12.97
CA SER A 488 1.35 7.10 -13.42
C SER A 488 -0.11 7.35 -13.08
N LEU A 489 -0.37 8.04 -11.97
CA LEU A 489 -1.69 8.57 -11.59
C LEU A 489 -2.08 9.85 -12.34
N GLY A 490 -1.37 10.20 -13.42
CA GLY A 490 -1.68 11.34 -14.29
C GLY A 490 -1.23 12.71 -13.76
N SER A 491 -0.42 12.75 -12.69
CA SER A 491 0.06 14.02 -12.14
C SER A 491 1.31 14.51 -12.85
N THR A 492 1.38 15.83 -13.03
CA THR A 492 2.57 16.51 -13.51
C THR A 492 3.54 16.73 -12.35
N ILE A 493 4.82 16.43 -12.53
CA ILE A 493 5.85 16.63 -11.48
C ILE A 493 6.77 17.79 -11.89
N ILE A 494 6.86 18.82 -11.05
CA ILE A 494 7.78 19.95 -11.23
C ILE A 494 8.88 19.84 -10.18
N ARG A 495 10.11 19.56 -10.64
CA ARG A 495 11.27 19.39 -9.77
C ARG A 495 11.88 20.74 -9.36
N THR A 496 12.06 20.97 -8.06
CA THR A 496 12.64 22.20 -7.50
C THR A 496 14.05 21.97 -6.91
N PRO A 497 14.87 23.01 -6.71
CA PRO A 497 16.12 22.92 -5.95
C PRO A 497 15.93 22.31 -4.56
N ASN A 498 16.96 21.67 -4.01
CA ASN A 498 16.88 20.97 -2.73
C ASN A 498 17.15 21.89 -1.54
N GLU A 499 17.95 22.92 -1.76
CA GLU A 499 18.52 23.81 -0.76
C GLU A 499 17.64 25.06 -0.55
N ALA A 500 16.57 25.20 -1.32
CA ALA A 500 15.64 26.31 -1.22
C ALA A 500 14.75 26.14 0.03
N GLY A 501 14.98 26.97 1.05
CA GLY A 501 14.14 27.07 2.25
C GLY A 501 12.68 27.39 1.91
N PHE A 502 11.74 27.07 2.80
CA PHE A 502 10.31 27.09 2.50
C PHE A 502 9.80 28.45 1.97
N ASP A 503 10.37 29.56 2.46
CA ASP A 503 10.07 30.96 2.11
C ASP A 503 10.70 31.42 0.78
N SER A 504 11.57 30.60 0.18
CA SER A 504 12.17 30.90 -1.11
C SER A 504 11.16 30.78 -2.26
N PRO A 505 11.19 31.68 -3.26
CA PRO A 505 10.38 31.54 -4.48
C PRO A 505 10.68 30.30 -5.32
N HIS A 506 11.84 29.68 -5.07
CA HIS A 506 12.29 28.47 -5.74
C HIS A 506 12.03 27.21 -4.93
N SER A 507 11.54 27.35 -3.69
CA SER A 507 11.09 26.21 -2.90
C SER A 507 9.90 25.56 -3.58
N HIS A 508 9.67 24.29 -3.28
CA HIS A 508 8.46 23.59 -3.74
C HIS A 508 7.18 24.32 -3.32
N ILE A 509 7.15 24.94 -2.14
CA ILE A 509 6.05 25.81 -1.68
C ILE A 509 5.95 27.08 -2.54
N GLY A 510 7.05 27.82 -2.71
CA GLY A 510 7.07 29.05 -3.51
C GLY A 510 6.66 28.81 -4.97
N VAL A 511 7.12 27.71 -5.58
CA VAL A 511 6.71 27.30 -6.92
C VAL A 511 5.22 26.95 -6.97
N ALA A 512 4.68 26.25 -5.97
CA ALA A 512 3.24 25.95 -5.92
C ALA A 512 2.38 27.21 -5.81
N LEU A 513 2.78 28.17 -4.96
CA LEU A 513 2.07 29.45 -4.79
C LEU A 513 2.09 30.30 -6.07
N ARG A 514 3.23 30.34 -6.78
CA ARG A 514 3.33 31.01 -8.09
C ARG A 514 2.42 30.36 -9.12
N LEU A 515 2.48 29.03 -9.28
CA LEU A 515 1.59 28.31 -10.19
C LEU A 515 0.11 28.51 -9.85
N LYS A 516 -0.25 28.57 -8.56
CA LYS A 516 -1.61 28.88 -8.12
C LYS A 516 -2.07 30.27 -8.59
N SER A 517 -1.17 31.26 -8.60
CA SER A 517 -1.48 32.61 -9.09
C SER A 517 -1.58 32.71 -10.62
N GLU A 518 -0.95 31.77 -11.34
CA GLU A 518 -0.84 31.76 -12.80
C GLU A 518 -1.92 30.88 -13.47
N ILE A 519 -2.33 29.79 -12.83
CA ILE A 519 -3.32 28.86 -13.34
C ILE A 519 -4.70 29.24 -12.80
N GLN A 520 -5.60 29.61 -13.70
CA GLN A 520 -6.96 29.98 -13.35
C GLN A 520 -7.67 28.87 -12.56
N ASP A 521 -8.36 29.27 -11.49
CA ASP A 521 -9.11 28.41 -10.57
C ASP A 521 -8.28 27.31 -9.89
N ALA A 522 -6.95 27.38 -9.95
CA ALA A 522 -6.11 26.38 -9.31
C ALA A 522 -6.25 26.41 -7.78
N VAL A 523 -6.21 25.22 -7.19
CA VAL A 523 -6.39 25.03 -5.75
C VAL A 523 -5.12 24.41 -5.17
N VAL A 524 -4.60 25.04 -4.11
CA VAL A 524 -3.61 24.41 -3.22
C VAL A 524 -4.35 24.02 -1.96
N LEU A 525 -4.37 22.72 -1.65
CA LEU A 525 -5.04 22.23 -0.44
C LEU A 525 -4.21 22.49 0.81
N ASP A 526 -2.89 22.54 0.69
CA ASP A 526 -1.96 22.97 1.73
C ASP A 526 -1.98 22.04 2.96
N GLN A 527 -1.34 20.88 2.84
CA GLN A 527 -1.25 19.90 3.93
C GLN A 527 -0.68 20.45 5.26
N TYR A 528 0.03 21.58 5.24
CA TYR A 528 0.68 22.16 6.42
C TYR A 528 -0.31 22.89 7.32
N CYS A 529 -1.33 23.52 6.74
CA CYS A 529 -2.32 24.34 7.45
C CYS A 529 -3.78 23.89 7.26
N ASN A 530 -4.04 22.85 6.47
CA ASN A 530 -5.40 22.37 6.22
C ASN A 530 -5.93 21.54 7.41
N PRO A 531 -7.09 21.90 8.01
CA PRO A 531 -7.65 21.16 9.14
C PRO A 531 -8.02 19.73 8.78
N GLY A 532 -8.27 19.42 7.50
CA GLY A 532 -8.54 18.06 7.01
C GLY A 532 -7.42 17.06 7.33
N ASN A 533 -6.18 17.52 7.51
CA ASN A 533 -5.06 16.67 7.89
C ASN A 533 -5.22 16.10 9.32
N PRO A 534 -5.20 16.90 10.41
CA PRO A 534 -5.43 16.38 11.75
C PRO A 534 -6.82 15.76 11.93
N LEU A 535 -7.85 16.27 11.22
CA LEU A 535 -9.21 15.71 11.28
C LEU A 535 -9.24 14.25 10.80
N ALA A 536 -8.58 13.91 9.70
CA ALA A 536 -8.56 12.52 9.20
C ALA A 536 -8.04 11.53 10.26
N HIS A 537 -7.10 11.98 11.09
CA HIS A 537 -6.48 11.16 12.12
C HIS A 537 -7.28 11.13 13.42
N TYR A 538 -7.90 12.24 13.80
CA TYR A 538 -8.80 12.33 14.95
C TYR A 538 -10.10 11.55 14.73
N GLU A 539 -10.70 11.65 13.54
CA GLU A 539 -12.01 11.06 13.19
C GLU A 539 -11.92 9.58 12.83
N GLU A 540 -10.85 9.18 12.14
CA GLU A 540 -10.70 7.80 11.64
C GLU A 540 -9.54 7.06 12.29
N THR A 541 -8.31 7.54 12.14
CA THR A 541 -7.12 6.71 12.51
C THR A 541 -7.12 6.34 14.00
N ALA A 542 -7.39 7.31 14.87
CA ALA A 542 -7.44 7.08 16.31
C ALA A 542 -8.66 6.26 16.74
N GLU A 543 -9.84 6.53 16.18
CA GLU A 543 -11.04 5.73 16.46
C GLU A 543 -10.87 4.28 15.98
N GLU A 544 -10.18 4.05 14.85
CA GLU A 544 -9.79 2.71 14.41
C GLU A 544 -8.84 2.04 15.41
N ILE A 545 -7.81 2.73 15.89
CA ILE A 545 -6.89 2.16 16.89
C ILE A 545 -7.66 1.76 18.16
N ILE A 546 -8.52 2.64 18.68
CA ILE A 546 -9.34 2.37 19.87
C ILE A 546 -10.30 1.20 19.62
N TYR A 547 -10.95 1.17 18.46
CA TYR A 547 -11.85 0.08 18.08
C TYR A 547 -11.12 -1.26 17.95
N ASP A 548 -9.98 -1.27 17.26
CA ASP A 548 -9.18 -2.47 17.00
C ASP A 548 -8.62 -3.06 18.29
N MET A 549 -8.24 -2.22 19.25
CA MET A 549 -7.78 -2.64 20.58
C MET A 549 -8.91 -3.24 21.43
N GLY A 550 -10.16 -2.83 21.20
CA GLY A 550 -11.33 -3.32 21.94
C GLY A 550 -11.18 -3.07 23.44
N ASP A 551 -11.30 -4.14 24.24
CA ASP A 551 -11.17 -4.05 25.70
C ASP A 551 -9.70 -3.93 26.20
N LYS A 552 -8.70 -3.96 25.30
CA LYS A 552 -7.29 -3.77 25.68
C LYS A 552 -7.01 -2.30 25.95
N HIS A 553 -6.58 -1.98 27.16
CA HIS A 553 -6.14 -0.64 27.51
C HIS A 553 -4.86 -0.26 26.74
N ILE A 554 -4.74 1.00 26.32
CA ILE A 554 -3.58 1.54 25.60
C ILE A 554 -2.77 2.36 26.59
N ASP A 555 -1.51 2.00 26.81
CA ASP A 555 -0.63 2.70 27.76
C ASP A 555 0.23 3.77 27.05
N LEU A 556 0.67 3.47 25.83
CA LEU A 556 1.59 4.31 25.08
C LEU A 556 1.23 4.29 23.58
N VAL A 557 1.25 5.45 22.94
CA VAL A 557 1.15 5.60 21.49
C VAL A 557 2.39 6.32 20.98
N VAL A 558 3.08 5.75 19.99
CA VAL A 558 4.32 6.30 19.45
C VAL A 558 4.13 6.64 17.97
N LEU A 559 4.38 7.91 17.62
CA LEU A 559 4.06 8.47 16.32
C LEU A 559 5.21 9.35 15.82
N THR A 560 5.73 9.08 14.63
CA THR A 560 6.65 10.00 13.97
C THR A 560 5.93 11.27 13.49
N ALA A 561 6.59 12.42 13.57
CA ALA A 561 6.04 13.70 13.12
C ALA A 561 6.69 14.20 11.82
N GLY A 562 5.85 14.68 10.91
CA GLY A 562 6.24 15.48 9.75
C GLY A 562 5.41 16.76 9.74
N THR A 563 4.32 16.78 8.98
CA THR A 563 3.35 17.89 9.04
C THR A 563 2.69 18.05 10.42
N GLY A 564 2.75 17.03 11.27
CA GLY A 564 2.18 17.06 12.62
C GLY A 564 0.72 16.65 12.70
N GLY A 565 -0.04 16.69 11.61
CA GLY A 565 -1.46 16.34 11.66
C GLY A 565 -1.76 14.92 12.16
N THR A 566 -0.92 13.94 11.84
CA THR A 566 -1.07 12.57 12.39
C THR A 566 -0.92 12.53 13.91
N VAL A 567 0.14 13.12 14.45
CA VAL A 567 0.38 13.12 15.90
C VAL A 567 -0.67 13.98 16.63
N THR A 568 -1.00 15.17 16.12
CA THR A 568 -2.04 16.04 16.68
C THR A 568 -3.40 15.35 16.72
N GLY A 569 -3.85 14.81 15.58
CA GLY A 569 -5.18 14.22 15.46
C GLY A 569 -5.33 12.97 16.32
N ILE A 570 -4.34 12.07 16.29
CA ILE A 570 -4.37 10.88 17.12
C ILE A 570 -4.29 11.23 18.59
N SER A 571 -3.37 12.10 18.99
CA SER A 571 -3.16 12.40 20.40
C SER A 571 -4.40 12.99 21.07
N ARG A 572 -5.03 13.98 20.43
CA ARG A 572 -6.27 14.60 20.93
C ARG A 572 -7.38 13.57 21.17
N LYS A 573 -7.58 12.64 20.23
CA LYS A 573 -8.61 11.60 20.38
C LYS A 573 -8.23 10.56 21.43
N ILE A 574 -6.96 10.16 21.50
CA ILE A 574 -6.46 9.22 22.50
C ILE A 574 -6.61 9.81 23.90
N HIS A 575 -6.20 11.05 24.15
CA HIS A 575 -6.38 11.70 25.45
C HIS A 575 -7.85 11.94 25.80
N GLU A 576 -8.71 12.22 24.82
CA GLU A 576 -10.17 12.33 25.03
C GLU A 576 -10.77 10.99 25.53
N ARG A 577 -10.39 9.86 24.91
CA ARG A 577 -11.03 8.56 25.14
C ARG A 577 -10.33 7.71 26.19
N ILE A 578 -9.02 7.91 26.36
CA ILE A 578 -8.13 7.14 27.24
C ILE A 578 -7.15 8.14 27.89
N PRO A 579 -7.58 8.98 28.85
CA PRO A 579 -6.75 10.04 29.44
C PRO A 579 -5.49 9.55 30.18
N THR A 580 -5.38 8.24 30.41
CA THR A 580 -4.23 7.59 31.05
C THR A 580 -3.15 7.16 30.06
N ALA A 581 -3.46 7.10 28.76
CA ALA A 581 -2.50 6.79 27.71
C ALA A 581 -1.54 7.97 27.51
N LYS A 582 -0.26 7.67 27.29
CA LYS A 582 0.73 8.68 26.88
C LYS A 582 0.97 8.64 25.38
N VAL A 583 1.28 9.77 24.78
CA VAL A 583 1.61 9.91 23.37
C VAL A 583 3.00 10.52 23.20
N VAL A 584 3.86 9.78 22.48
CA VAL A 584 5.23 10.18 22.18
C VAL A 584 5.34 10.57 20.73
N GLY A 585 5.77 11.81 20.49
CA GLY A 585 6.20 12.26 19.17
C GLY A 585 7.63 11.82 18.90
N VAL A 586 7.92 11.31 17.70
CA VAL A 586 9.29 11.00 17.27
C VAL A 586 9.70 11.94 16.15
N ASP A 587 10.82 12.65 16.36
CA ASP A 587 11.34 13.70 15.47
C ASP A 587 12.83 13.43 15.18
N PRO A 588 13.32 13.52 13.93
CA PRO A 588 14.74 13.28 13.65
C PRO A 588 15.63 14.41 14.19
N HIS A 589 16.86 14.07 14.59
CA HIS A 589 17.90 15.09 14.76
C HIS A 589 18.07 15.89 13.46
N GLY A 590 18.32 17.19 13.59
CA GLY A 590 18.30 18.13 12.46
C GLY A 590 16.91 18.69 12.12
N SER A 591 15.86 18.25 12.81
CA SER A 591 14.52 18.88 12.78
C SER A 591 14.17 19.57 14.10
N ILE A 592 13.33 20.61 14.00
CA ILE A 592 12.94 21.46 15.15
C ILE A 592 11.56 21.12 15.74
N LEU A 593 10.88 20.06 15.28
CA LEU A 593 9.49 19.79 15.69
C LEU A 593 9.36 19.41 17.17
N ALA A 594 10.38 18.76 17.74
CA ALA A 594 10.41 18.39 19.15
C ALA A 594 10.55 19.57 20.13
N GLY A 595 10.60 20.81 19.65
CA GLY A 595 10.69 22.03 20.46
C GLY A 595 12.04 22.74 20.35
N PRO A 596 12.21 23.88 21.03
CA PRO A 596 13.29 24.84 20.77
C PRO A 596 14.69 24.39 21.23
N ALA A 597 14.83 23.18 21.78
CA ALA A 597 16.09 22.69 22.33
C ALA A 597 17.16 22.40 21.27
N GLU A 598 16.75 22.13 20.03
CA GLU A 598 17.63 22.05 18.86
C GLU A 598 17.26 23.16 17.87
N THR A 599 18.19 24.07 17.62
CA THR A 599 18.06 25.11 16.58
C THR A 599 18.86 24.78 15.32
N ASP A 600 19.75 23.79 15.40
CA ASP A 600 20.62 23.40 14.31
C ASP A 600 19.85 22.47 13.37
N ILE A 601 19.33 23.07 12.29
CA ILE A 601 18.72 22.34 11.18
C ILE A 601 19.85 21.61 10.45
N ASP A 602 19.74 20.29 10.35
CA ASP A 602 20.72 19.44 9.69
C ASP A 602 20.02 18.38 8.83
N PHE A 603 20.79 17.75 7.96
CA PHE A 603 20.32 16.73 7.04
C PHE A 603 20.10 15.39 7.73
N TYR A 604 19.02 14.72 7.34
CA TYR A 604 18.70 13.33 7.69
C TYR A 604 18.09 12.63 6.46
N GLU A 605 18.24 11.31 6.40
CA GLU A 605 17.85 10.45 5.29
C GLU A 605 16.43 9.90 5.41
N VAL A 606 15.90 9.71 6.63
CA VAL A 606 14.54 9.19 6.81
C VAL A 606 13.51 10.17 6.23
N GLU A 607 12.80 9.71 5.21
CA GLU A 607 11.83 10.54 4.49
C GLU A 607 10.46 10.60 5.19
N GLY A 608 9.78 11.74 5.01
CA GLY A 608 8.38 11.94 5.42
C GLY A 608 8.19 12.42 6.87
N ILE A 609 9.29 12.64 7.60
CA ILE A 609 9.32 13.13 8.98
C ILE A 609 10.27 14.32 9.11
N GLY A 610 10.13 15.10 10.18
CA GLY A 610 10.90 16.32 10.46
C GLY A 610 10.61 17.48 9.49
N TYR A 611 10.74 18.71 9.99
CA TYR A 611 10.70 19.97 9.26
C TYR A 611 11.62 21.04 9.87
N ASP A 612 11.90 22.09 9.08
CA ASP A 612 12.63 23.32 9.42
C ASP A 612 11.71 24.47 9.89
N PHE A 613 10.40 24.24 9.92
CA PHE A 613 9.38 25.11 10.50
C PHE A 613 8.35 24.27 11.28
N LEU A 614 7.57 24.91 12.16
CA LEU A 614 6.45 24.27 12.86
C LEU A 614 5.20 24.36 11.99
N PRO A 615 4.66 23.27 11.41
CA PRO A 615 3.48 23.35 10.57
C PRO A 615 2.22 23.63 11.41
N GLY A 616 1.26 24.36 10.86
CA GLY A 616 0.01 24.72 11.53
C GLY A 616 -0.87 23.53 11.92
N THR A 617 -0.61 22.35 11.37
CA THR A 617 -1.28 21.11 11.75
C THR A 617 -0.63 20.39 12.94
N LEU A 618 0.53 20.87 13.43
CA LEU A 618 1.19 20.38 14.63
C LEU A 618 0.76 21.18 15.87
N ASP A 619 0.03 20.55 16.77
CA ASP A 619 -0.22 21.06 18.12
C ASP A 619 0.69 20.33 19.10
N THR A 620 1.80 20.97 19.47
CA THR A 620 2.77 20.38 20.40
C THR A 620 2.23 20.21 21.81
N SER A 621 1.19 20.96 22.19
CA SER A 621 0.55 20.82 23.52
C SER A 621 -0.28 19.54 23.65
N ALA A 622 -0.64 18.92 22.53
CA ALA A 622 -1.31 17.63 22.52
C ALA A 622 -0.34 16.45 22.74
N ILE A 623 0.97 16.65 22.79
CA ILE A 623 1.98 15.58 22.84
C ILE A 623 2.59 15.56 24.24
N ASP A 624 2.67 14.39 24.87
CA ASP A 624 3.17 14.29 26.25
C ASP A 624 4.68 14.59 26.33
N TYR A 625 5.46 14.04 25.39
CA TYR A 625 6.88 14.33 25.23
C TYR A 625 7.39 13.81 23.88
N TRP A 626 8.66 14.14 23.57
CA TRP A 626 9.30 13.83 22.31
C TRP A 626 10.52 12.91 22.49
N ALA A 627 10.70 12.00 21.54
CA ALA A 627 11.95 11.27 21.33
C ALA A 627 12.65 11.79 20.06
N LYS A 628 13.99 11.87 20.11
CA LYS A 628 14.80 12.26 18.96
C LYS A 628 15.39 11.04 18.27
N SER A 629 15.32 11.03 16.94
CA SER A 629 15.70 9.88 16.11
C SER A 629 16.94 10.06 15.26
N HIS A 630 17.65 8.95 15.04
CA HIS A 630 18.79 8.84 14.13
C HIS A 630 18.44 7.89 12.96
N ASP A 631 19.06 8.14 11.80
CA ASP A 631 18.78 7.41 10.56
C ASP A 631 19.18 5.93 10.64
N LYS A 632 20.36 5.62 11.20
CA LYS A 632 20.93 4.26 11.24
C LYS A 632 19.97 3.28 11.90
N GLU A 633 19.54 3.60 13.11
CA GLU A 633 18.63 2.79 13.92
C GLU A 633 17.27 2.63 13.25
N SER A 634 16.79 3.69 12.61
CA SER A 634 15.53 3.71 11.87
C SER A 634 15.54 2.71 10.71
N PHE A 635 16.59 2.72 9.90
CA PHE A 635 16.70 1.83 8.74
C PHE A 635 17.02 0.38 9.13
N LEU A 636 17.86 0.17 10.15
CA LEU A 636 18.13 -1.18 10.66
C LEU A 636 16.86 -1.83 11.21
N MET A 637 16.05 -1.09 11.99
CA MET A 637 14.78 -1.59 12.50
C MET A 637 13.75 -1.82 11.39
N ALA A 638 13.70 -0.97 10.36
CA ALA A 638 12.82 -1.21 9.20
C ALA A 638 13.18 -2.51 8.47
N ARG A 639 14.47 -2.80 8.26
CA ARG A 639 14.93 -4.07 7.68
C ARG A 639 14.65 -5.25 8.61
N GLU A 640 14.74 -5.07 9.92
CA GLU A 640 14.38 -6.10 10.90
C GLU A 640 12.88 -6.43 10.87
N LEU A 641 11.99 -5.44 10.80
CA LEU A 641 10.54 -5.62 10.62
C LEU A 641 10.21 -6.45 9.38
N ILE A 642 10.91 -6.17 8.27
CA ILE A 642 10.76 -6.93 7.02
C ILE A 642 11.18 -8.39 7.23
N ARG A 643 12.38 -8.61 7.77
CA ARG A 643 12.99 -9.95 7.88
C ARG A 643 12.38 -10.84 8.96
N SER A 644 11.96 -10.26 10.08
CA SER A 644 11.53 -11.01 11.27
C SER A 644 10.02 -11.09 11.44
N GLU A 645 9.26 -10.15 10.85
CA GLU A 645 7.81 -10.05 11.01
C GLU A 645 7.07 -10.08 9.66
N GLY A 646 7.78 -10.06 8.51
CA GLY A 646 7.19 -10.00 7.18
C GLY A 646 6.49 -8.67 6.87
N ILE A 647 6.84 -7.60 7.57
CA ILE A 647 6.17 -6.29 7.46
C ILE A 647 6.96 -5.42 6.48
N LEU A 648 6.42 -5.24 5.26
CA LEU A 648 7.06 -4.49 4.17
C LEU A 648 6.95 -2.95 4.33
N CYS A 649 7.43 -2.41 5.44
CA CYS A 649 7.32 -1.00 5.81
C CYS A 649 8.52 -0.12 5.36
N GLY A 650 8.32 1.20 5.35
CA GLY A 650 9.36 2.19 5.07
C GLY A 650 10.22 2.58 6.28
N GLY A 651 11.24 3.41 6.05
CA GLY A 651 12.22 3.81 7.09
C GLY A 651 11.62 4.55 8.29
N SER A 652 10.62 5.41 8.07
CA SER A 652 9.90 6.10 9.16
C SER A 652 9.11 5.14 10.06
N SER A 653 8.72 3.98 9.53
CA SER A 653 8.10 2.92 10.34
C SER A 653 9.13 2.26 11.25
N GLY A 654 10.34 2.01 10.76
CA GLY A 654 11.46 1.52 11.56
C GLY A 654 11.86 2.51 12.65
N CYS A 655 11.88 3.82 12.33
CA CYS A 655 12.04 4.90 13.30
C CYS A 655 11.01 4.77 14.44
N ALA A 656 9.72 4.77 14.11
CA ALA A 656 8.65 4.71 15.11
C ALA A 656 8.76 3.46 16.01
N VAL A 657 9.07 2.29 15.44
CA VAL A 657 9.20 1.05 16.21
C VAL A 657 10.45 1.05 17.08
N HIS A 658 11.60 1.47 16.55
CA HIS A 658 12.85 1.50 17.33
C HIS A 658 12.67 2.34 18.60
N TYR A 659 12.18 3.56 18.44
CA TYR A 659 11.98 4.46 19.59
C TYR A 659 10.84 4.01 20.49
N ALA A 660 9.82 3.32 19.98
CA ALA A 660 8.83 2.68 20.84
C ALA A 660 9.46 1.60 21.74
N LEU A 661 10.37 0.78 21.22
CA LEU A 661 11.07 -0.24 22.01
C LEU A 661 11.99 0.40 23.07
N GLU A 662 12.68 1.48 22.73
CA GLU A 662 13.49 2.24 23.69
C GLU A 662 12.63 2.84 24.81
N GLU A 663 11.49 3.44 24.48
CA GLU A 663 10.55 3.96 25.49
C GLU A 663 9.97 2.85 26.37
N CYS A 664 9.68 1.67 25.81
CA CYS A 664 9.23 0.53 26.61
C CYS A 664 10.26 0.14 27.68
N LYS A 665 11.56 0.18 27.34
CA LYS A 665 12.66 -0.10 28.27
C LYS A 665 12.84 1.02 29.27
N SER A 666 12.89 2.26 28.80
CA SER A 666 13.11 3.49 29.60
C SER A 666 12.02 3.65 30.67
N LEU A 667 10.76 3.49 30.28
CA LEU A 667 9.61 3.55 31.19
C LEU A 667 9.42 2.26 32.01
N ASN A 668 10.21 1.22 31.74
CA ASN A 668 10.09 -0.11 32.35
C ASN A 668 8.65 -0.63 32.33
N LEU A 669 8.01 -0.57 31.16
CA LEU A 669 6.61 -0.96 31.00
C LEU A 669 6.40 -2.44 31.36
N PRO A 670 5.37 -2.77 32.15
CA PRO A 670 5.11 -4.14 32.58
C PRO A 670 4.56 -4.98 31.41
N ALA A 671 4.56 -6.32 31.55
CA ALA A 671 4.25 -7.24 30.45
C ALA A 671 2.81 -7.12 29.92
N GLU A 672 1.89 -6.67 30.76
CA GLU A 672 0.49 -6.41 30.43
C GLU A 672 0.24 -5.11 29.67
N ALA A 673 1.22 -4.19 29.66
CA ALA A 673 1.08 -2.92 28.98
C ALA A 673 0.95 -3.11 27.46
N ASN A 674 0.21 -2.22 26.81
CA ASN A 674 0.00 -2.23 25.37
C ASN A 674 0.47 -0.91 24.74
N VAL A 675 1.43 -1.03 23.84
CA VAL A 675 2.01 0.07 23.08
C VAL A 675 1.50 -0.01 21.64
N VAL A 676 1.01 1.11 21.11
CA VAL A 676 0.58 1.23 19.71
C VAL A 676 1.56 2.11 18.94
N VAL A 677 2.03 1.63 17.80
CA VAL A 677 2.96 2.33 16.91
C VAL A 677 2.34 2.43 15.52
N LEU A 678 2.45 3.57 14.85
CA LEU A 678 1.94 3.73 13.48
C LEU A 678 3.06 3.53 12.46
N LEU A 679 2.82 2.72 11.42
CA LEU A 679 3.78 2.45 10.33
C LEU A 679 3.35 3.18 9.07
N PRO A 680 3.92 4.37 8.75
CA PRO A 680 3.24 5.30 7.85
C PRO A 680 3.14 4.86 6.39
N ASP A 681 4.13 4.13 5.88
CA ASP A 681 4.21 3.77 4.46
C ASP A 681 5.09 2.53 4.21
N GLY A 682 5.11 2.08 2.96
CA GLY A 682 5.70 0.81 2.54
C GLY A 682 6.98 0.96 1.75
N ILE A 683 7.64 -0.17 1.49
CA ILE A 683 8.92 -0.23 0.77
C ILE A 683 8.91 0.30 -0.66
N ARG A 684 7.73 0.43 -1.31
CA ARG A 684 7.60 0.80 -2.73
C ARG A 684 8.42 2.03 -3.11
N ASN A 685 8.50 3.00 -2.22
CA ASN A 685 9.15 4.27 -2.48
C ASN A 685 10.68 4.25 -2.26
N TYR A 686 11.22 3.15 -1.74
CA TYR A 686 12.55 3.07 -1.12
C TYR A 686 13.38 1.87 -1.61
N ILE A 687 12.98 1.21 -2.71
CA ILE A 687 13.63 0.00 -3.21
C ILE A 687 15.13 0.23 -3.45
N THR A 688 15.52 1.37 -4.01
CA THR A 688 16.92 1.74 -4.27
C THR A 688 17.56 2.56 -3.14
N LYS A 689 17.02 2.47 -1.93
CA LYS A 689 17.50 3.20 -0.74
C LYS A 689 17.87 2.23 0.36
N PHE A 690 17.32 2.37 1.56
CA PHE A 690 17.69 1.57 2.72
C PHE A 690 17.49 0.05 2.58
N LEU A 691 16.75 -0.39 1.55
CA LEU A 691 16.64 -1.81 1.21
C LEU A 691 17.88 -2.33 0.48
N ASP A 692 18.64 -1.45 -0.17
CA ASP A 692 19.88 -1.75 -0.89
C ASP A 692 21.08 -1.68 0.06
N ASP A 693 21.91 -2.72 0.05
CA ASP A 693 23.11 -2.78 0.89
C ASP A 693 24.15 -1.74 0.46
N ASP A 694 24.28 -1.47 -0.84
CA ASP A 694 25.26 -0.48 -1.33
C ASP A 694 24.88 0.92 -0.82
N TRP A 695 23.60 1.26 -0.89
CA TRP A 695 23.08 2.52 -0.35
C TRP A 695 23.33 2.66 1.16
N MET A 696 23.15 1.56 1.91
CA MET A 696 23.38 1.53 3.36
C MET A 696 24.88 1.62 3.71
N ASN A 697 25.75 0.98 2.93
CA ASN A 697 27.20 1.01 3.10
C ASN A 697 27.79 2.39 2.79
N GLU A 698 27.34 3.04 1.71
CA GLU A 698 27.75 4.40 1.33
C GLU A 698 27.48 5.43 2.45
N ARG A 699 26.49 5.16 3.31
CA ARG A 699 26.09 6.00 4.45
C ARG A 699 26.62 5.49 5.79
N HIS A 700 27.41 4.42 5.78
CA HIS A 700 27.96 3.79 6.98
C HIS A 700 26.88 3.34 7.99
N PHE A 701 25.71 2.94 7.50
CA PHE A 701 24.61 2.44 8.34
C PHE A 701 24.71 0.93 8.61
N LEU A 702 25.52 0.20 7.85
CA LEU A 702 25.90 -1.17 8.17
C LEU A 702 27.26 -1.17 8.88
N ASP A 703 27.41 -2.07 9.84
CA ASP A 703 28.72 -2.31 10.45
C ASP A 703 29.63 -3.03 9.44
N ALA A 704 30.91 -2.66 9.45
CA ALA A 704 31.92 -3.12 8.47
C ALA A 704 32.29 -4.60 8.57
#